data_AF-A0A177EM20-F1
#
_entry.id   AF-A0A177EM20-F1
#
_cell.length_a   1.000
_cell.length_b   1.000
_cell.length_c   1.000
_cell.angle_alpha   90.00
_cell.angle_beta   90.00
_cell.angle_gamma   90.00
#
_symmetry.space_group_name_H-M   'P 1'
#
loop_
_entity.id
_entity.type
_entity.pdbx_description
1 polymer ?
#
loop_
_entity_poly.entity_id
_entity_poly.type
_entity_poly.pdbx_seq_one_letter_code
_entity_poly.pdbx_strand_id
1 'polypeptide(L)'
;MAHKKTRKLMLPFLALAPFVLANTGPNAECCYLSPEHTLQNIAFFRASGTSLEIKPDCNPALPIIASKQREPITIHLNSYTSKTIPDRLARGIQFSHLTIVVPVNVAQTAPDAPTAKVFEKLFWALRTLHTLNLTIRGEAVMSTSTSQSMTGRMVHKFRIIAERAKIWGRPPTPPPTHSPTLTPPLSPTLTPPLSPTLTPPLTPPHSHSPPPPLPSPTPPLPSPPLQALPPSPHSPPLTPPLTPPHSHSHSHSHSPTPLTPTPTAFSTSTRILRLDTTHLKLNNLPEALAEWILARLDAHDCELGLSIDKSPSITALRFLDAFNPKALVYLSVHGADALASIDCAALTQLLVRDVFEVIKTQCPVGASEATLAAIASKAWATVRVPAGLWASLAPLIRAPFAVDTLCIDIGFNSSLDAFWNAACQERASVTSLVLKLTNITRGLDPTRTIYTLMSLIAMRFVNVETIVLKDSNNLLQSKPEWEYIFIEHLLPRLKYIQYTRACGYMLRTYSTKSTLWIAPYAYLHWASGQLNQEMMAVCSHCVHYAEDATPFVSFFPPKNPNPNPTCSGCNLLFDVNTNLDAALPRTSYMGILCKEGHVMCQLCLKKLTRTQKNAGVPLCCPQCGAAIVNTDINGVVGRDNEGLVHFNITRFNMVRWHTPMTIVHGWPIED
;
A
#
# COMPACT_ATOMS: atom_id res chain seq x y z
N MET A 1 8.14 8.51 -28.26
CA MET A 1 6.82 9.12 -28.01
C MET A 1 5.94 8.09 -27.32
N ALA A 2 5.71 8.22 -26.02
CA ALA A 2 4.88 7.31 -25.22
C ALA A 2 3.84 8.14 -24.48
N HIS A 3 2.56 7.92 -24.77
CA HIS A 3 1.45 8.60 -24.11
C HIS A 3 1.42 8.24 -22.62
N LYS A 4 1.90 9.15 -21.76
CA LYS A 4 1.66 9.11 -20.32
C LYS A 4 0.18 9.39 -20.07
N LYS A 5 -0.65 8.34 -20.01
CA LYS A 5 -1.94 8.41 -19.32
C LYS A 5 -1.64 8.60 -17.84
N THR A 6 -1.75 9.83 -17.37
CA THR A 6 -1.80 10.20 -15.96
C THR A 6 -3.05 9.58 -15.34
N ARG A 7 -2.96 8.31 -14.92
CA ARG A 7 -3.91 7.73 -13.97
C ARG A 7 -3.67 8.44 -12.64
N LYS A 8 -4.55 9.38 -12.29
CA LYS A 8 -4.61 9.96 -10.95
C LYS A 8 -4.90 8.81 -9.98
N LEU A 9 -3.95 8.55 -9.09
CA LEU A 9 -4.12 7.71 -7.91
C LEU A 9 -5.12 8.42 -6.97
N MET A 10 -6.41 8.17 -7.16
CA MET A 10 -7.39 8.29 -6.09
C MET A 10 -7.40 6.97 -5.34
N LEU A 11 -7.47 7.00 -4.01
CA LEU A 11 -7.72 5.82 -3.17
C LEU A 11 -8.83 4.96 -3.80
N PRO A 12 -8.59 3.70 -4.21
CA PRO A 12 -9.60 2.88 -4.86
C PRO A 12 -10.48 2.14 -3.84
N PHE A 13 -10.87 2.81 -2.74
CA PHE A 13 -11.83 2.23 -1.77
C PHE A 13 -13.21 2.90 -1.80
N LEU A 14 -13.45 3.91 -2.66
CA LEU A 14 -14.74 4.63 -2.72
C LEU A 14 -15.35 4.78 -4.13
N ALA A 15 -14.78 4.17 -5.17
CA ALA A 15 -15.19 4.40 -6.57
C ALA A 15 -15.77 3.18 -7.32
N LEU A 16 -16.20 2.11 -6.62
CA LEU A 16 -16.91 0.97 -7.24
C LEU A 16 -18.45 1.14 -7.26
N ALA A 17 -18.97 2.36 -7.03
CA ALA A 17 -20.40 2.58 -6.80
C ALA A 17 -21.33 2.87 -8.00
N PRO A 18 -20.94 3.05 -9.29
CA PRO A 18 -21.96 3.30 -10.31
C PRO A 18 -22.39 2.08 -11.16
N PHE A 19 -21.76 0.91 -11.10
CA PHE A 19 -22.11 -0.20 -12.03
C PHE A 19 -23.29 -1.08 -11.60
N VAL A 20 -23.92 -0.83 -10.45
CA VAL A 20 -25.12 -1.57 -9.99
C VAL A 20 -26.44 -0.81 -10.23
N LEU A 21 -26.41 0.38 -10.87
CA LEU A 21 -27.60 1.23 -11.02
C LEU A 21 -28.20 1.31 -12.44
N ALA A 22 -27.66 0.59 -13.44
CA ALA A 22 -28.12 0.73 -14.83
C ALA A 22 -29.20 -0.28 -15.28
N ASN A 23 -29.86 -1.00 -14.36
CA ASN A 23 -30.92 -1.95 -14.73
C ASN A 23 -32.22 -1.73 -13.95
N THR A 24 -32.73 -0.49 -13.95
CA THR A 24 -34.09 -0.18 -13.51
C THR A 24 -34.99 0.01 -14.74
N GLY A 25 -35.32 -1.09 -15.40
CA GLY A 25 -36.51 -1.11 -16.24
C GLY A 25 -37.74 -0.87 -15.36
N PRO A 26 -38.71 -0.01 -15.76
CA PRO A 26 -39.83 0.41 -14.90
C PRO A 26 -40.88 -0.66 -14.56
N ASN A 27 -40.62 -1.95 -14.83
CA ASN A 27 -41.48 -3.07 -14.47
C ASN A 27 -40.76 -4.04 -13.52
N ALA A 28 -40.19 -3.54 -12.44
CA ALA A 28 -39.96 -4.39 -11.28
C ALA A 28 -41.35 -4.66 -10.66
N GLU A 29 -42.07 -5.63 -11.22
CA GLU A 29 -43.09 -6.35 -10.47
C GLU A 29 -42.48 -6.61 -9.09
N CYS A 30 -43.06 -6.02 -8.06
CA CYS A 30 -42.74 -6.38 -6.70
C CYS A 30 -43.04 -7.88 -6.61
N CYS A 31 -42.01 -8.70 -6.73
CA CYS A 31 -42.05 -10.13 -6.44
C CYS A 31 -42.30 -10.27 -4.94
N TYR A 32 -43.52 -9.98 -4.51
CA TYR A 32 -43.99 -10.27 -3.17
C TYR A 32 -43.93 -11.78 -3.04
N LEU A 33 -43.05 -12.24 -2.16
CA LEU A 33 -43.05 -13.63 -1.74
C LEU A 33 -44.40 -13.90 -1.07
N SER A 34 -44.95 -15.09 -1.29
CA SER A 34 -46.15 -15.51 -0.57
C SER A 34 -45.94 -15.32 0.94
N PRO A 35 -46.96 -14.88 1.68
CA PRO A 35 -46.86 -14.64 3.13
C PRO A 35 -46.24 -15.80 3.92
N GLU A 36 -46.53 -17.03 3.50
CA GLU A 36 -45.99 -18.26 4.10
C GLU A 36 -44.46 -18.35 3.98
N HIS A 37 -43.91 -18.03 2.81
CA HIS A 37 -42.47 -18.02 2.63
C HIS A 37 -41.82 -16.91 3.46
N THR A 38 -42.47 -15.76 3.64
CA THR A 38 -41.93 -14.68 4.45
C THR A 38 -41.72 -15.10 5.91
N LEU A 39 -42.71 -15.75 6.53
CA LEU A 39 -42.57 -16.24 7.90
C LEU A 39 -41.51 -17.33 8.02
N GLN A 40 -41.43 -18.25 7.05
CA GLN A 40 -40.39 -19.29 7.02
C GLN A 40 -38.98 -18.70 6.90
N ASN A 41 -38.78 -17.69 6.04
CA ASN A 41 -37.50 -17.00 5.92
C ASN A 41 -37.14 -16.27 7.22
N ILE A 42 -38.07 -15.55 7.84
CA ILE A 42 -37.85 -14.87 9.13
C ILE A 42 -37.44 -15.89 10.20
N ALA A 43 -38.14 -17.03 10.29
CA ALA A 43 -37.80 -18.09 11.23
C ALA A 43 -36.41 -18.69 10.95
N PHE A 44 -36.07 -18.91 9.68
CA PHE A 44 -34.75 -19.40 9.26
C PHE A 44 -33.64 -18.48 9.75
N PHE A 45 -33.66 -17.17 9.44
CA PHE A 45 -32.61 -16.26 9.88
C PHE A 45 -32.57 -16.07 11.40
N ARG A 46 -33.75 -16.05 12.05
CA ARG A 46 -33.85 -15.97 13.51
C ARG A 46 -33.17 -17.15 14.22
N ALA A 47 -33.20 -18.34 13.63
CA ALA A 47 -32.49 -19.51 14.16
C ALA A 47 -30.96 -19.34 14.17
N SER A 48 -30.41 -18.47 13.31
CA SER A 48 -28.99 -18.05 13.37
C SER A 48 -28.74 -16.87 14.31
N GLY A 49 -29.74 -16.41 15.06
CA GLY A 49 -29.65 -15.21 15.89
C GLY A 49 -29.61 -13.90 15.10
N THR A 50 -30.02 -13.91 13.83
CA THR A 50 -30.07 -12.71 12.99
C THR A 50 -31.50 -12.38 12.55
N SER A 51 -31.79 -11.08 12.45
CA SER A 51 -33.11 -10.59 12.06
C SER A 51 -33.01 -9.91 10.71
N LEU A 52 -33.88 -10.28 9.77
CA LEU A 52 -34.05 -9.54 8.53
C LEU A 52 -34.74 -8.21 8.81
N GLU A 53 -34.34 -7.16 8.08
CA GLU A 53 -35.06 -5.90 8.03
C GLU A 53 -36.44 -6.15 7.42
N ILE A 54 -37.48 -5.78 8.17
CA ILE A 54 -38.88 -5.89 7.78
C ILE A 54 -39.39 -4.47 7.57
N LYS A 55 -40.00 -4.20 6.41
CA LYS A 55 -40.69 -2.93 6.18
C LYS A 55 -42.11 -3.00 6.72
N PRO A 56 -42.59 -1.96 7.43
CA PRO A 56 -44.01 -1.85 7.74
C PRO A 56 -44.76 -1.71 6.42
N ASP A 57 -45.64 -2.67 6.15
CA ASP A 57 -46.56 -2.60 5.01
C ASP A 57 -47.78 -1.76 5.36
N CYS A 58 -48.54 -1.34 4.34
CA CYS A 58 -49.88 -0.78 4.52
C CYS A 58 -50.84 -1.79 5.19
N ASN A 59 -50.55 -3.08 5.11
CA ASN A 59 -51.26 -4.12 5.86
C ASN A 59 -50.46 -4.54 7.11
N PRO A 60 -50.90 -4.18 8.34
CA PRO A 60 -50.19 -4.52 9.57
C PRO A 60 -50.14 -6.03 9.85
N ALA A 61 -50.92 -6.85 9.14
CA ALA A 61 -51.00 -8.29 9.38
C ALA A 61 -49.84 -9.10 8.78
N LEU A 62 -49.08 -8.56 7.81
CA LEU A 62 -48.08 -9.33 7.07
C LEU A 62 -46.73 -8.60 6.99
N PRO A 63 -45.68 -9.11 7.66
CA PRO A 63 -44.36 -8.51 7.55
C PRO A 63 -43.82 -8.68 6.12
N ILE A 64 -43.23 -7.62 5.55
CA ILE A 64 -42.54 -7.69 4.26
C ILE A 64 -41.03 -7.61 4.49
N ILE A 65 -40.29 -8.63 4.04
CA ILE A 65 -38.82 -8.60 4.07
C ILE A 65 -38.33 -7.51 3.11
N ALA A 66 -37.49 -6.60 3.60
CA ALA A 66 -36.86 -5.61 2.74
C ALA A 66 -35.98 -6.30 1.68
N SER A 67 -36.12 -5.92 0.41
CA SER A 67 -35.29 -6.48 -0.67
C SER A 67 -33.80 -6.17 -0.52
N LYS A 68 -33.44 -5.12 0.22
CA LYS A 68 -32.07 -4.74 0.54
C LYS A 68 -31.86 -4.83 2.04
N GLN A 69 -30.95 -5.68 2.47
CA GLN A 69 -30.57 -5.88 3.86
C GLN A 69 -29.30 -5.07 4.13
N ARG A 70 -29.45 -3.94 4.85
CA ARG A 70 -28.34 -3.02 5.12
C ARG A 70 -27.43 -3.53 6.22
N GLU A 71 -28.01 -4.13 7.24
CA GLU A 71 -27.27 -4.71 8.36
C GLU A 71 -26.57 -6.01 7.94
N PRO A 72 -25.37 -6.30 8.50
CA PRO A 72 -24.69 -7.57 8.25
C PRO A 72 -25.53 -8.76 8.73
N ILE A 73 -25.71 -9.74 7.86
CA ILE A 73 -26.42 -11.00 8.18
C ILE A 73 -25.41 -12.12 8.38
N THR A 74 -25.62 -12.93 9.41
CA THR A 74 -24.79 -14.10 9.73
C THR A 74 -25.67 -15.35 9.78
N ILE A 75 -25.22 -16.41 9.11
CA ILE A 75 -25.84 -17.72 9.10
C ILE A 75 -24.89 -18.71 9.78
N HIS A 76 -25.31 -19.26 10.91
CA HIS A 76 -24.54 -20.23 11.69
C HIS A 76 -24.96 -21.67 11.32
N LEU A 77 -24.15 -22.39 10.55
CA LEU A 77 -24.56 -23.70 10.03
C LEU A 77 -24.72 -24.78 11.11
N ASN A 78 -24.08 -24.62 12.26
CA ASN A 78 -24.28 -25.49 13.42
C ASN A 78 -25.70 -25.37 14.02
N SER A 79 -26.46 -24.34 13.66
CA SER A 79 -27.85 -24.13 14.09
C SER A 79 -28.86 -24.85 13.20
N TYR A 80 -28.40 -25.56 12.16
CA TYR A 80 -29.26 -26.23 11.19
C TYR A 80 -28.88 -27.69 10.94
N THR A 81 -29.88 -28.43 10.49
CA THR A 81 -29.75 -29.72 9.84
C THR A 81 -30.24 -29.58 8.40
N SER A 82 -29.98 -30.58 7.55
CA SER A 82 -30.48 -30.56 6.17
C SER A 82 -32.01 -30.48 6.08
N LYS A 83 -32.72 -30.89 7.14
CA LYS A 83 -34.19 -30.83 7.24
C LYS A 83 -34.72 -29.47 7.69
N THR A 84 -33.93 -28.69 8.44
CA THR A 84 -34.38 -27.39 8.97
C THR A 84 -34.09 -26.23 8.04
N ILE A 85 -33.25 -26.43 7.01
CA ILE A 85 -33.07 -25.46 5.93
C ILE A 85 -34.24 -25.60 4.96
N PRO A 86 -34.99 -24.51 4.69
CA PRO A 86 -36.06 -24.51 3.69
C PRO A 86 -35.60 -24.98 2.31
N ASP A 87 -36.50 -25.59 1.52
CA ASP A 87 -36.20 -25.95 0.13
C ASP A 87 -35.91 -24.74 -0.76
N ARG A 88 -36.50 -23.59 -0.41
CA ARG A 88 -36.36 -22.31 -1.10
C ARG A 88 -36.30 -21.19 -0.08
N LEU A 89 -35.32 -20.32 -0.21
CA LEU A 89 -35.31 -19.02 0.45
C LEU A 89 -35.88 -17.95 -0.49
N ALA A 90 -36.29 -16.85 0.11
CA ALA A 90 -36.71 -15.63 -0.54
C ALA A 90 -35.73 -15.22 -1.65
N ARG A 91 -36.21 -15.14 -2.90
CA ARG A 91 -35.40 -14.65 -4.02
C ARG A 91 -35.30 -13.13 -3.99
N GLY A 92 -34.23 -12.60 -4.58
CA GLY A 92 -34.04 -11.16 -4.75
C GLY A 92 -33.67 -10.39 -3.49
N ILE A 93 -33.39 -11.08 -2.37
CA ILE A 93 -32.75 -10.44 -1.21
C ILE A 93 -31.31 -10.08 -1.58
N GLN A 94 -30.98 -8.81 -1.45
CA GLN A 94 -29.65 -8.26 -1.63
C GLN A 94 -29.04 -7.97 -0.25
N PHE A 95 -27.90 -8.57 0.04
CA PHE A 95 -27.19 -8.36 1.30
C PHE A 95 -26.09 -7.32 1.12
N SER A 96 -25.92 -6.40 2.07
CA SER A 96 -24.69 -5.59 2.11
C SER A 96 -23.50 -6.49 2.48
N HIS A 97 -23.69 -7.36 3.48
CA HIS A 97 -22.69 -8.28 3.97
C HIS A 97 -23.39 -9.55 4.44
N LEU A 98 -23.00 -10.70 3.87
CA LEU A 98 -23.47 -12.01 4.32
C LEU A 98 -22.26 -12.82 4.82
N THR A 99 -22.36 -13.30 6.06
CA THR A 99 -21.37 -14.20 6.65
C THR A 99 -21.98 -15.59 6.85
N ILE A 100 -21.36 -16.63 6.31
CA ILE A 100 -21.72 -18.02 6.55
C ILE A 100 -20.66 -18.63 7.46
N VAL A 101 -21.05 -19.01 8.67
CA VAL A 101 -20.17 -19.62 9.67
C VAL A 101 -20.31 -21.14 9.60
N VAL A 102 -19.19 -21.81 9.29
CA VAL A 102 -19.11 -23.25 9.12
C VAL A 102 -18.38 -23.86 10.31
N PRO A 103 -18.97 -24.83 11.03
CA PRO A 103 -18.23 -25.54 12.07
C PRO A 103 -17.10 -26.35 11.43
N VAL A 104 -15.86 -26.04 11.79
CA VAL A 104 -14.66 -26.75 11.32
C VAL A 104 -14.22 -27.69 12.43
N ASN A 105 -14.38 -28.99 12.17
CA ASN A 105 -13.71 -30.02 12.94
C ASN A 105 -12.40 -30.34 12.25
N VAL A 106 -11.28 -30.00 12.89
CA VAL A 106 -9.92 -30.12 12.33
C VAL A 106 -9.61 -31.55 11.87
N ALA A 107 -10.26 -32.56 12.45
CA ALA A 107 -10.07 -33.96 12.09
C ALA A 107 -10.89 -34.44 10.89
N GLN A 108 -11.90 -33.70 10.44
CA GLN A 108 -12.79 -34.11 9.36
C GLN A 108 -12.62 -33.19 8.14
N THR A 109 -11.68 -33.55 7.29
CA THR A 109 -11.45 -32.94 5.96
C THR A 109 -12.33 -33.55 4.87
N ALA A 110 -13.08 -34.62 5.17
CA ALA A 110 -13.86 -35.33 4.18
C ALA A 110 -15.16 -34.57 3.80
N PRO A 111 -15.44 -34.39 2.50
CA PRO A 111 -16.68 -33.80 1.98
C PRO A 111 -17.98 -34.48 2.43
N ASP A 112 -17.90 -35.68 3.01
CA ASP A 112 -19.08 -36.45 3.45
C ASP A 112 -19.58 -36.05 4.85
N ALA A 113 -18.96 -35.06 5.48
CA ALA A 113 -19.40 -34.55 6.78
C ALA A 113 -20.86 -34.03 6.69
N PRO A 114 -21.69 -34.23 7.74
CA PRO A 114 -23.05 -33.69 7.80
C PRO A 114 -23.13 -32.19 7.46
N THR A 115 -22.09 -31.43 7.82
CA THR A 115 -21.95 -30.00 7.51
C THR A 115 -21.99 -29.70 6.02
N ALA A 116 -21.37 -30.53 5.16
CA ALA A 116 -21.38 -30.33 3.71
C ALA A 116 -22.80 -30.46 3.13
N LYS A 117 -23.59 -31.41 3.62
CA LYS A 117 -25.00 -31.58 3.20
C LYS A 117 -25.86 -30.38 3.61
N VAL A 118 -25.64 -29.84 4.81
CA VAL A 118 -26.32 -28.64 5.30
C VAL A 118 -25.94 -27.43 4.44
N PHE A 119 -24.65 -27.27 4.15
CA PHE A 119 -24.12 -26.19 3.32
C PHE A 119 -24.63 -26.26 1.88
N GLU A 120 -24.64 -27.46 1.29
CA GLU A 120 -25.18 -27.72 -0.04
C GLU A 120 -26.68 -27.42 -0.11
N LYS A 121 -27.43 -27.83 0.92
CA LYS A 121 -28.86 -27.50 1.04
C LYS A 121 -29.09 -25.99 1.11
N LEU A 122 -28.26 -25.25 1.85
CA LEU A 122 -28.32 -23.78 1.89
C LEU A 122 -28.09 -23.18 0.51
N PHE A 123 -27.08 -23.65 -0.22
CA PHE A 123 -26.77 -23.17 -1.57
C PHE A 123 -27.92 -23.43 -2.54
N TRP A 124 -28.54 -24.61 -2.46
CA TRP A 124 -29.75 -24.96 -3.21
C TRP A 124 -30.95 -24.07 -2.84
N ALA A 125 -31.10 -23.72 -1.56
CA ALA A 125 -32.20 -22.88 -1.11
C ALA A 125 -32.06 -21.43 -1.61
N LEU A 126 -30.83 -20.92 -1.65
CA LEU A 126 -30.53 -19.56 -2.13
C LEU A 126 -30.63 -19.44 -3.66
N ARG A 127 -30.10 -20.40 -4.43
CA ARG A 127 -29.98 -20.42 -5.91
C ARG A 127 -29.17 -19.30 -6.53
N THR A 128 -29.50 -18.06 -6.20
CA THR A 128 -28.80 -16.85 -6.62
C THR A 128 -28.59 -15.99 -5.40
N LEU A 129 -27.34 -15.64 -5.13
CA LEU A 129 -26.95 -14.82 -4.00
C LEU A 129 -26.42 -13.47 -4.50
N HIS A 130 -27.18 -12.41 -4.23
CA HIS A 130 -26.74 -11.03 -4.44
C HIS A 130 -26.21 -10.48 -3.12
N THR A 131 -24.91 -10.19 -3.06
CA THR A 131 -24.30 -9.57 -1.88
C THR A 131 -23.14 -8.68 -2.27
N LEU A 132 -22.94 -7.55 -1.59
CA LEU A 132 -21.72 -6.76 -1.83
C LEU A 132 -20.49 -7.50 -1.32
N ASN A 133 -20.62 -8.16 -0.15
CA ASN A 133 -19.55 -8.92 0.50
C ASN A 133 -20.07 -10.29 0.96
N LEU A 134 -19.44 -11.37 0.49
CA LEU A 134 -19.65 -12.72 0.99
C LEU A 134 -18.44 -13.14 1.84
N THR A 135 -18.66 -13.45 3.11
CA THR A 135 -17.65 -14.08 3.96
C THR A 135 -18.06 -15.50 4.30
N ILE A 136 -17.16 -16.45 4.10
CA ILE A 136 -17.32 -17.83 4.54
C ILE A 136 -16.23 -18.07 5.58
N ARG A 137 -16.66 -18.30 6.82
CA ARG A 137 -15.78 -18.38 7.98
C ARG A 137 -15.84 -19.76 8.61
N GLY A 138 -14.69 -20.39 8.76
CA GLY A 138 -14.56 -21.56 9.60
C GLY A 138 -14.51 -21.18 11.08
N GLU A 139 -15.33 -21.83 11.89
CA GLU A 139 -15.34 -21.70 13.35
C GLU A 139 -14.84 -23.00 13.95
N ALA A 140 -13.73 -22.94 14.68
CA ALA A 140 -13.21 -24.09 15.38
C ALA A 140 -14.24 -24.53 16.43
N VAL A 141 -14.73 -25.76 16.31
CA VAL A 141 -15.59 -26.34 17.35
C VAL A 141 -14.70 -26.56 18.57
N MET A 142 -14.80 -25.67 19.56
CA MET A 142 -14.17 -25.93 20.86
C MET A 142 -14.86 -27.16 21.44
N SER A 143 -14.20 -28.31 21.34
CA SER A 143 -14.64 -29.54 22.00
C SER A 143 -14.75 -29.23 23.50
N THR A 144 -15.97 -29.01 23.98
CA THR A 144 -16.25 -28.72 25.39
C THR A 144 -15.84 -29.86 26.32
N SER A 145 -15.45 -31.01 25.76
CA SER A 145 -14.98 -32.20 26.48
C SER A 145 -13.70 -31.98 27.29
N THR A 146 -12.83 -31.03 26.96
CA THR A 146 -11.59 -30.80 27.75
C THR A 146 -11.78 -29.81 28.91
N SER A 147 -12.84 -28.99 28.87
CA SER A 147 -13.12 -28.01 29.93
C SER A 147 -13.58 -28.66 31.23
N GLN A 148 -14.22 -29.83 31.21
CA GLN A 148 -14.64 -30.52 32.44
C GLN A 148 -13.47 -31.23 33.16
N SER A 149 -12.42 -31.64 32.45
CA SER A 149 -11.25 -32.28 33.06
C SER A 149 -10.21 -31.30 33.60
N MET A 150 -10.06 -30.11 33.01
CA MET A 150 -9.07 -29.12 33.47
C MET A 150 -9.59 -28.16 34.53
N THR A 151 -10.88 -27.82 34.53
CA THR A 151 -11.46 -27.01 35.62
C THR A 151 -11.48 -27.78 36.95
N GLY A 152 -11.70 -29.10 36.95
CA GLY A 152 -11.58 -29.93 38.15
C GLY A 152 -10.19 -29.93 38.80
N ARG A 153 -9.11 -29.91 37.99
CA ARG A 153 -7.72 -29.87 38.51
C ARG A 153 -7.22 -28.45 38.83
N MET A 154 -7.67 -27.42 38.10
CA MET A 154 -7.32 -26.03 38.42
C MET A 154 -8.08 -25.50 39.64
N VAL A 155 -9.36 -25.85 39.83
CA VAL A 155 -10.13 -25.42 41.00
C VAL A 155 -9.56 -25.99 42.30
N HIS A 156 -8.97 -27.19 42.27
CA HIS A 156 -8.27 -27.74 43.45
C HIS A 156 -6.95 -27.00 43.76
N LYS A 157 -6.18 -26.61 42.73
CA LYS A 157 -4.94 -25.83 42.90
C LYS A 157 -5.20 -24.38 43.34
N PHE A 158 -6.23 -23.72 42.79
CA PHE A 158 -6.61 -22.36 43.20
C PHE A 158 -7.27 -22.32 44.58
N ARG A 159 -7.94 -23.39 45.02
CA ARG A 159 -8.44 -23.50 46.40
C ARG A 159 -7.32 -23.59 47.44
N ILE A 160 -6.20 -24.27 47.12
CA ILE A 160 -5.01 -24.32 47.99
C ILE A 160 -4.26 -22.97 48.04
N ILE A 161 -4.26 -22.21 46.94
CA ILE A 161 -3.63 -20.88 46.87
C ILE A 161 -4.51 -19.82 47.58
N ALA A 162 -5.83 -19.89 47.44
CA ALA A 162 -6.77 -18.95 48.09
C ALA A 162 -6.88 -19.16 49.62
N GLU A 163 -6.72 -20.39 50.13
CA GLU A 163 -6.64 -20.67 51.57
C GLU A 163 -5.37 -20.07 52.21
N ARG A 164 -4.25 -20.04 51.48
CA ARG A 164 -3.00 -19.39 51.94
C ARG A 164 -3.03 -17.86 51.87
N ALA A 165 -3.88 -17.28 51.03
CA ALA A 165 -4.01 -15.83 50.88
C ALA A 165 -4.91 -15.17 51.95
N LYS A 166 -5.61 -15.94 52.81
CA LYS A 166 -6.45 -15.40 53.90
C LYS A 166 -5.68 -14.90 55.13
N ILE A 167 -4.36 -15.07 55.20
CA ILE A 167 -3.56 -14.72 56.38
C ILE A 167 -3.02 -13.28 56.34
N TRP A 168 -3.10 -12.56 55.21
CA TRP A 168 -2.62 -11.17 55.17
C TRP A 168 -3.51 -10.26 54.31
N GLY A 169 -4.17 -9.31 54.96
CA GLY A 169 -4.59 -8.04 54.35
C GLY A 169 -6.09 -7.84 54.14
N ARG A 170 -6.65 -6.83 54.84
CA ARG A 170 -7.99 -6.28 54.60
C ARG A 170 -8.08 -5.64 53.20
N PRO A 171 -9.22 -5.75 52.49
CA PRO A 171 -9.44 -4.99 51.26
C PRO A 171 -9.78 -3.52 51.59
N PRO A 172 -9.34 -2.56 50.76
CA PRO A 172 -9.71 -1.16 50.93
C PRO A 172 -11.15 -0.90 50.49
N THR A 173 -11.84 -0.03 51.21
CA THR A 173 -13.18 0.48 50.89
C THR A 173 -13.16 1.33 49.61
N PRO A 174 -14.18 1.19 48.73
CA PRO A 174 -14.31 2.06 47.56
C PRO A 174 -14.82 3.46 47.94
N PRO A 175 -14.36 4.53 47.27
CA PRO A 175 -14.88 5.88 47.47
C PRO A 175 -16.26 6.08 46.78
N PRO A 176 -17.06 7.07 47.23
CA PRO A 176 -18.44 7.23 46.81
C PRO A 176 -18.58 7.77 45.39
N THR A 177 -19.55 7.22 44.69
CA THR A 177 -19.93 7.55 43.31
C THR A 177 -20.84 8.79 43.29
N HIS A 178 -20.35 9.90 42.73
CA HIS A 178 -21.20 11.04 42.37
C HIS A 178 -21.72 10.85 40.93
N SER A 179 -23.05 10.83 40.79
CA SER A 179 -23.75 10.80 39.51
C SER A 179 -23.96 12.23 39.00
N PRO A 180 -23.71 12.54 37.71
CA PRO A 180 -24.15 13.79 37.11
C PRO A 180 -25.50 13.62 36.38
N THR A 181 -26.42 14.49 36.72
CA THR A 181 -27.73 14.71 36.11
C THR A 181 -27.57 15.23 34.67
N LEU A 182 -28.15 14.53 33.69
CA LEU A 182 -28.25 14.98 32.30
C LEU A 182 -29.45 15.92 32.11
N THR A 183 -29.20 17.11 31.58
CA THR A 183 -30.21 18.01 30.99
C THR A 183 -30.08 17.98 29.46
N PRO A 184 -31.18 18.11 28.70
CA PRO A 184 -31.17 17.96 27.24
C PRO A 184 -30.79 19.28 26.53
N PRO A 185 -30.18 19.22 25.33
CA PRO A 185 -29.86 20.42 24.57
C PRO A 185 -31.04 20.86 23.68
N LEU A 186 -31.45 22.12 23.86
CA LEU A 186 -32.28 22.85 22.90
C LEU A 186 -31.42 23.32 21.72
N SER A 187 -31.87 23.02 20.51
CA SER A 187 -31.30 23.52 19.26
C SER A 187 -31.85 24.91 18.92
N PRO A 188 -31.07 25.79 18.27
CA PRO A 188 -31.64 26.85 17.45
C PRO A 188 -31.30 26.66 15.97
N THR A 189 -32.37 26.57 15.17
CA THR A 189 -32.37 26.68 13.72
C THR A 189 -32.22 28.16 13.35
N LEU A 190 -31.18 28.52 12.59
CA LEU A 190 -31.07 29.81 11.91
C LEU A 190 -30.69 29.59 10.45
N THR A 191 -31.67 29.82 9.58
CA THR A 191 -31.54 29.99 8.13
C THR A 191 -30.80 31.29 7.78
N PRO A 192 -29.87 31.29 6.82
CA PRO A 192 -29.35 32.52 6.24
C PRO A 192 -30.21 33.01 5.04
N PRO A 193 -30.24 34.32 4.77
CA PRO A 193 -31.04 34.88 3.69
C PRO A 193 -30.34 34.76 2.32
N LEU A 194 -31.16 34.54 1.30
CA LEU A 194 -30.83 34.59 -0.12
C LEU A 194 -30.28 35.97 -0.50
N SER A 195 -29.13 35.99 -1.17
CA SER A 195 -28.63 37.18 -1.88
C SER A 195 -28.94 37.07 -3.38
N PRO A 196 -29.23 38.19 -4.07
CA PRO A 196 -29.75 38.20 -5.42
C PRO A 196 -28.64 38.06 -6.49
N THR A 197 -28.92 37.23 -7.48
CA THR A 197 -28.15 37.05 -8.71
C THR A 197 -28.31 38.28 -9.60
N LEU A 198 -27.25 39.08 -9.76
CA LEU A 198 -27.15 40.10 -10.81
C LEU A 198 -26.34 39.54 -11.99
N THR A 199 -27.04 39.31 -13.10
CA THR A 199 -26.46 39.09 -14.43
C THR A 199 -25.79 40.36 -14.98
N PRO A 200 -24.56 40.29 -15.53
CA PRO A 200 -24.03 41.36 -16.36
C PRO A 200 -24.29 41.12 -17.86
N PRO A 201 -24.35 42.19 -18.67
CA PRO A 201 -24.71 42.13 -20.08
C PRO A 201 -23.55 41.72 -20.98
N LEU A 202 -23.90 41.03 -22.06
CA LEU A 202 -23.04 40.68 -23.19
C LEU A 202 -22.88 41.89 -24.13
N THR A 203 -21.63 42.29 -24.37
CA THR A 203 -21.21 42.93 -25.64
C THR A 203 -19.76 42.55 -25.98
N PRO A 204 -19.44 42.23 -27.25
CA PRO A 204 -18.09 41.87 -27.73
C PRO A 204 -17.33 43.15 -28.16
N PRO A 205 -15.97 43.18 -28.25
CA PRO A 205 -15.28 42.64 -29.44
C PRO A 205 -13.81 42.20 -29.21
N HIS A 206 -13.27 41.40 -30.15
CA HIS A 206 -12.06 41.71 -30.95
C HIS A 206 -11.47 40.45 -31.60
N SER A 207 -11.37 40.53 -32.92
CA SER A 207 -10.70 39.58 -33.81
C SER A 207 -9.19 39.57 -33.56
N HIS A 208 -8.63 38.42 -33.21
CA HIS A 208 -7.21 38.16 -33.32
C HIS A 208 -6.94 37.33 -34.57
N SER A 209 -6.10 37.88 -35.46
CA SER A 209 -5.55 37.23 -36.64
C SER A 209 -4.78 35.95 -36.27
N PRO A 210 -4.75 34.94 -37.14
CA PRO A 210 -4.00 33.72 -36.89
C PRO A 210 -2.49 33.95 -36.98
N PRO A 211 -1.67 33.24 -36.19
CA PRO A 211 -0.21 33.32 -36.29
C PRO A 211 0.29 32.65 -37.58
N PRO A 212 1.46 33.07 -38.10
CA PRO A 212 2.04 32.49 -39.30
C PRO A 212 2.45 31.02 -39.09
N PRO A 213 2.44 30.20 -40.15
CA PRO A 213 2.78 28.80 -40.07
C PRO A 213 4.27 28.61 -39.75
N LEU A 214 4.57 27.65 -38.86
CA LEU A 214 5.92 27.21 -38.55
C LEU A 214 6.61 26.61 -39.80
N PRO A 215 7.94 26.80 -39.96
CA PRO A 215 8.69 26.17 -41.02
C PRO A 215 8.76 24.65 -40.84
N SER A 216 8.64 23.95 -41.96
CA SER A 216 8.70 22.48 -42.06
C SER A 216 10.05 21.93 -41.57
N PRO A 217 10.08 20.74 -40.94
CA PRO A 217 11.32 20.15 -40.45
C PRO A 217 12.20 19.69 -41.61
N THR A 218 13.46 20.12 -41.57
CA THR A 218 14.55 19.68 -42.46
C THR A 218 14.72 18.15 -42.38
N PRO A 219 14.85 17.43 -43.50
CA PRO A 219 15.11 15.99 -43.47
C PRO A 219 16.48 15.68 -42.86
N PRO A 220 16.62 14.55 -42.15
CA PRO A 220 17.88 14.17 -41.51
C PRO A 220 18.94 13.81 -42.56
N LEU A 221 20.17 14.31 -42.33
CA LEU A 221 21.36 13.92 -43.08
C LEU A 221 21.60 12.40 -42.97
N PRO A 222 22.13 11.75 -44.03
CA PRO A 222 22.48 10.34 -43.98
C PRO A 222 23.70 10.10 -43.08
N SER A 223 23.61 9.05 -42.26
CA SER A 223 24.71 8.60 -41.40
C SER A 223 25.93 8.16 -42.21
N PRO A 224 27.15 8.45 -41.74
CA PRO A 224 28.38 7.98 -42.39
C PRO A 224 28.56 6.46 -42.22
N PRO A 225 29.24 5.79 -43.16
CA PRO A 225 29.42 4.35 -43.14
C PRO A 225 30.37 3.90 -42.02
N LEU A 226 29.97 2.81 -41.33
CA LEU A 226 30.77 2.09 -40.34
C LEU A 226 32.07 1.58 -40.97
N GLN A 227 33.20 2.11 -40.50
CA GLN A 227 34.51 1.50 -40.74
C GLN A 227 34.71 0.34 -39.76
N ALA A 228 35.10 -0.81 -40.31
CA ALA A 228 35.44 -2.01 -39.56
C ALA A 228 36.78 -1.83 -38.81
N LEU A 229 36.78 -2.14 -37.52
CA LEU A 229 37.98 -2.26 -36.70
C LEU A 229 38.67 -3.62 -36.97
N PRO A 230 40.00 -3.69 -37.00
CA PRO A 230 40.75 -4.94 -37.15
C PRO A 230 40.77 -5.76 -35.84
N PRO A 231 40.97 -7.09 -35.93
CA PRO A 231 40.92 -7.98 -34.77
C PRO A 231 42.22 -7.89 -33.93
N SER A 232 42.05 -7.82 -32.60
CA SER A 232 43.14 -7.96 -31.63
C SER A 232 43.71 -9.38 -31.62
N PRO A 233 45.04 -9.55 -31.61
CA PRO A 233 45.67 -10.81 -31.28
C PRO A 233 45.80 -10.94 -29.75
N HIS A 234 45.77 -12.18 -29.26
CA HIS A 234 46.14 -12.67 -27.92
C HIS A 234 45.02 -13.49 -27.26
N SER A 235 45.02 -14.79 -27.57
CA SER A 235 44.48 -15.85 -26.72
C SER A 235 45.55 -16.93 -26.58
N PRO A 236 45.93 -17.36 -25.37
CA PRO A 236 46.89 -18.45 -25.17
C PRO A 236 46.24 -19.83 -25.39
N PRO A 237 47.05 -20.88 -25.67
CA PRO A 237 46.57 -22.15 -26.20
C PRO A 237 45.96 -23.05 -25.12
N LEU A 238 44.88 -23.74 -25.49
CA LEU A 238 44.26 -24.82 -24.72
C LEU A 238 45.08 -26.11 -24.87
N THR A 239 45.62 -26.60 -23.76
CA THR A 239 46.10 -27.98 -23.60
C THR A 239 44.93 -28.92 -23.30
N PRO A 240 44.94 -30.17 -23.81
CA PRO A 240 43.88 -31.15 -23.56
C PRO A 240 44.13 -31.88 -22.22
N PRO A 241 43.08 -32.22 -21.44
CA PRO A 241 43.27 -33.07 -20.28
C PRO A 241 43.25 -34.54 -20.68
N LEU A 242 44.27 -35.25 -20.19
CA LEU A 242 44.41 -36.70 -20.18
C LEU A 242 43.25 -37.38 -19.43
N THR A 243 42.78 -38.48 -20.00
CA THR A 243 42.00 -39.54 -19.35
C THR A 243 42.79 -40.23 -18.23
N PRO A 244 42.14 -40.56 -17.10
CA PRO A 244 42.54 -41.68 -16.25
C PRO A 244 41.49 -42.82 -16.25
N PRO A 245 41.86 -44.02 -15.77
CA PRO A 245 41.32 -45.27 -16.26
C PRO A 245 40.12 -45.80 -15.46
N HIS A 246 39.43 -46.73 -16.13
CA HIS A 246 38.39 -47.61 -15.64
C HIS A 246 38.65 -48.19 -14.24
N SER A 247 37.66 -48.06 -13.37
CA SER A 247 37.41 -49.00 -12.28
C SER A 247 35.94 -49.41 -12.30
N HIS A 248 35.74 -50.71 -12.50
CA HIS A 248 34.46 -51.40 -12.47
C HIS A 248 33.85 -51.31 -11.07
N SER A 249 32.58 -50.88 -10.97
CA SER A 249 31.72 -51.26 -9.87
C SER A 249 30.31 -51.54 -10.39
N HIS A 250 29.73 -52.63 -9.86
CA HIS A 250 28.51 -53.27 -10.31
C HIS A 250 27.28 -52.36 -10.19
N SER A 251 26.58 -52.17 -11.31
CA SER A 251 25.26 -51.57 -11.39
C SER A 251 24.17 -52.63 -11.12
N HIS A 252 23.55 -52.55 -9.95
CA HIS A 252 22.19 -53.09 -9.78
C HIS A 252 21.21 -52.11 -10.43
N SER A 253 20.66 -52.54 -11.56
CA SER A 253 19.54 -51.92 -12.26
C SER A 253 18.27 -52.00 -11.40
N HIS A 254 17.87 -50.88 -10.80
CA HIS A 254 16.48 -50.62 -10.45
C HIS A 254 16.00 -49.41 -11.24
N SER A 255 15.23 -49.70 -12.29
CA SER A 255 14.43 -48.73 -13.02
C SER A 255 13.44 -48.05 -12.06
N PRO A 256 13.42 -46.72 -11.93
CA PRO A 256 12.32 -46.04 -11.25
C PRO A 256 11.17 -45.88 -12.25
N THR A 257 10.10 -46.65 -12.03
CA THR A 257 8.81 -46.48 -12.69
C THR A 257 8.27 -45.07 -12.38
N PRO A 258 7.98 -44.22 -13.37
CA PRO A 258 7.31 -42.96 -13.12
C PRO A 258 5.82 -43.24 -12.93
N LEU A 259 5.40 -43.45 -11.68
CA LEU A 259 3.99 -43.35 -11.30
C LEU A 259 3.64 -41.87 -11.21
N THR A 260 3.38 -41.25 -12.35
CA THR A 260 2.64 -39.99 -12.40
C THR A 260 1.16 -40.36 -12.27
N PRO A 261 0.49 -40.06 -11.14
CA PRO A 261 -0.95 -40.25 -11.07
C PRO A 261 -1.59 -39.32 -12.09
N THR A 262 -2.18 -39.92 -13.13
CA THR A 262 -3.04 -39.19 -14.07
C THR A 262 -4.18 -38.61 -13.23
N PRO A 263 -4.42 -37.28 -13.27
CA PRO A 263 -5.47 -36.66 -12.47
C PRO A 263 -6.81 -37.22 -12.93
N THR A 264 -7.39 -38.08 -12.10
CA THR A 264 -8.72 -38.62 -12.26
C THR A 264 -9.67 -37.43 -12.38
N ALA A 265 -10.34 -37.29 -13.53
CA ALA A 265 -11.28 -36.22 -13.78
C ALA A 265 -12.34 -36.22 -12.67
N PHE A 266 -12.25 -35.26 -11.75
CA PHE A 266 -13.30 -35.03 -10.79
C PHE A 266 -14.58 -34.75 -11.59
N SER A 267 -15.56 -35.64 -11.42
CA SER A 267 -16.92 -35.52 -11.91
C SER A 267 -17.36 -34.05 -11.84
N THR A 268 -17.88 -33.51 -12.95
CA THR A 268 -18.31 -32.13 -13.11
C THR A 268 -19.22 -31.72 -11.94
N SER A 269 -18.62 -31.16 -10.89
CA SER A 269 -19.34 -30.69 -9.71
C SER A 269 -20.38 -29.70 -10.19
N THR A 270 -21.65 -30.05 -9.99
CA THR A 270 -22.77 -29.19 -10.37
C THR A 270 -22.59 -27.86 -9.65
N ARG A 271 -22.45 -26.77 -10.42
CA ARG A 271 -22.50 -25.41 -9.90
C ARG A 271 -23.90 -25.16 -9.35
N ILE A 272 -24.02 -24.88 -8.06
CA ILE A 272 -25.31 -24.88 -7.35
C ILE A 272 -25.81 -23.45 -7.11
N LEU A 273 -24.89 -22.55 -6.76
CA LEU A 273 -25.20 -21.20 -6.34
C LEU A 273 -24.62 -20.19 -7.34
N ARG A 274 -25.51 -19.48 -8.06
CA ARG A 274 -25.11 -18.31 -8.83
C ARG A 274 -24.71 -17.19 -7.89
N LEU A 275 -23.47 -16.77 -7.97
CA LEU A 275 -22.93 -15.71 -7.15
C LEU A 275 -23.02 -14.39 -7.91
N ASP A 276 -23.41 -13.32 -7.23
CA ASP A 276 -23.28 -11.94 -7.68
C ASP A 276 -22.72 -11.14 -6.51
N THR A 277 -21.40 -11.00 -6.49
CA THR A 277 -20.67 -10.30 -5.44
C THR A 277 -19.49 -9.52 -5.97
N THR A 278 -19.13 -8.46 -5.24
CA THR A 278 -17.89 -7.70 -5.49
C THR A 278 -16.72 -8.23 -4.67
N HIS A 279 -17.00 -8.93 -3.56
CA HIS A 279 -15.99 -9.44 -2.65
C HIS A 279 -16.35 -10.82 -2.09
N LEU A 280 -15.40 -11.75 -2.15
CA LEU A 280 -15.46 -13.06 -1.51
C LEU A 280 -14.30 -13.19 -0.53
N LYS A 281 -14.62 -13.54 0.72
CA LYS A 281 -13.65 -13.77 1.78
C LYS A 281 -13.77 -15.17 2.35
N LEU A 282 -12.69 -15.93 2.26
CA LEU A 282 -12.52 -17.24 2.89
C LEU A 282 -11.69 -17.03 4.16
N ASN A 283 -12.23 -17.34 5.33
CA ASN A 283 -11.58 -17.04 6.61
C ASN A 283 -11.51 -18.30 7.47
N ASN A 284 -10.30 -18.72 7.87
CA ASN A 284 -10.09 -19.90 8.70
C ASN A 284 -10.73 -21.17 8.14
N LEU A 285 -10.62 -21.39 6.82
CA LEU A 285 -11.13 -22.58 6.15
C LEU A 285 -9.98 -23.52 5.78
N PRO A 286 -10.14 -24.84 5.99
CA PRO A 286 -9.19 -25.81 5.45
C PRO A 286 -9.28 -25.90 3.92
N GLU A 287 -8.16 -26.24 3.28
CA GLU A 287 -8.02 -26.28 1.82
C GLU A 287 -9.13 -27.08 1.13
N ALA A 288 -9.37 -28.32 1.57
CA ALA A 288 -10.39 -29.20 0.99
C ALA A 288 -11.82 -28.63 1.08
N LEU A 289 -12.15 -27.93 2.18
CA LEU A 289 -13.47 -27.31 2.32
C LEU A 289 -13.57 -26.06 1.43
N ALA A 290 -12.51 -25.24 1.36
CA ALA A 290 -12.46 -24.10 0.45
C ALA A 290 -12.65 -24.55 -1.00
N GLU A 291 -11.93 -25.60 -1.44
CA GLU A 291 -12.08 -26.21 -2.76
C GLU A 291 -13.54 -26.64 -3.03
N TRP A 292 -14.11 -27.42 -2.11
CA TRP A 292 -15.46 -27.96 -2.23
C TRP A 292 -16.52 -26.87 -2.35
N ILE A 293 -16.36 -25.77 -1.61
CA ILE A 293 -17.25 -24.60 -1.65
C ILE A 293 -17.09 -23.88 -2.99
N LEU A 294 -15.86 -23.54 -3.38
CA LEU A 294 -15.59 -22.80 -4.62
C LEU A 294 -16.07 -23.58 -5.86
N ALA A 295 -15.96 -24.90 -5.86
CA ALA A 295 -16.47 -25.79 -6.92
C ALA A 295 -18.00 -25.73 -7.10
N ARG A 296 -18.75 -25.22 -6.12
CA ARG A 296 -20.22 -25.11 -6.14
C ARG A 296 -20.71 -23.68 -6.38
N LEU A 297 -19.82 -22.70 -6.30
CA LEU A 297 -20.11 -21.32 -6.65
C LEU A 297 -19.99 -21.15 -8.16
N ASP A 298 -21.01 -20.55 -8.76
CA ASP A 298 -20.97 -20.10 -10.14
C ASP A 298 -20.64 -18.60 -10.17
N ALA A 299 -19.39 -18.28 -10.51
CA ALA A 299 -18.86 -16.91 -10.54
C ALA A 299 -18.39 -16.49 -11.94
N HIS A 300 -18.78 -17.23 -13.00
CA HIS A 300 -18.28 -17.01 -14.37
C HIS A 300 -18.56 -15.61 -14.93
N ASP A 301 -19.61 -14.94 -14.43
CA ASP A 301 -19.98 -13.57 -14.80
C ASP A 301 -19.37 -12.50 -13.87
N CYS A 302 -18.75 -12.89 -12.76
CA CYS A 302 -18.35 -11.97 -11.70
C CYS A 302 -16.92 -11.45 -11.86
N GLU A 303 -16.77 -10.13 -11.72
CA GLU A 303 -15.49 -9.47 -11.43
C GLU A 303 -15.45 -9.14 -9.93
N LEU A 304 -14.65 -9.85 -9.15
CA LEU A 304 -14.67 -9.75 -7.69
C LEU A 304 -13.28 -9.76 -7.06
N GLY A 305 -13.17 -9.29 -5.82
CA GLY A 305 -11.97 -9.46 -4.98
C GLY A 305 -12.04 -10.73 -4.16
N LEU A 306 -10.94 -11.50 -4.09
CA LEU A 306 -10.83 -12.71 -3.27
C LEU A 306 -9.81 -12.52 -2.15
N SER A 307 -10.23 -12.72 -0.90
CA SER A 307 -9.35 -12.72 0.28
C SER A 307 -9.38 -14.08 0.98
N ILE A 308 -8.22 -14.65 1.25
CA ILE A 308 -8.03 -15.87 2.04
C ILE A 308 -7.30 -15.47 3.31
N ASP A 309 -7.99 -15.54 4.44
CA ASP A 309 -7.49 -15.06 5.73
C ASP A 309 -7.38 -16.20 6.74
N LYS A 310 -6.33 -16.17 7.57
CA LYS A 310 -6.15 -17.02 8.76
C LYS A 310 -6.42 -18.50 8.50
N SER A 311 -5.95 -19.02 7.37
CA SER A 311 -6.23 -20.39 6.91
C SER A 311 -4.93 -21.20 6.96
N PRO A 312 -4.47 -21.60 8.16
CA PRO A 312 -3.12 -22.14 8.36
C PRO A 312 -2.89 -23.48 7.68
N SER A 313 -3.94 -24.21 7.31
CA SER A 313 -3.85 -25.52 6.67
C SER A 313 -3.83 -25.48 5.15
N ILE A 314 -3.92 -24.29 4.52
CA ILE A 314 -3.78 -24.15 3.07
C ILE A 314 -2.30 -24.24 2.71
N THR A 315 -1.97 -25.23 1.87
CA THR A 315 -0.60 -25.52 1.42
C THR A 315 -0.35 -25.05 -0.01
N ALA A 316 -1.39 -25.04 -0.85
CA ALA A 316 -1.33 -24.56 -2.22
C ALA A 316 -2.57 -23.76 -2.60
N LEU A 317 -2.49 -22.94 -3.66
CA LEU A 317 -3.64 -22.20 -4.21
C LEU A 317 -4.38 -22.91 -5.33
N ARG A 318 -4.02 -24.16 -5.66
CA ARG A 318 -4.61 -24.93 -6.77
C ARG A 318 -6.11 -25.20 -6.59
N PHE A 319 -6.61 -25.22 -5.36
CA PHE A 319 -8.05 -25.32 -5.10
C PHE A 319 -8.87 -24.17 -5.71
N LEU A 320 -8.23 -23.04 -6.06
CA LEU A 320 -8.87 -21.93 -6.76
C LEU A 320 -9.22 -22.26 -8.22
N ASP A 321 -8.61 -23.30 -8.80
CA ASP A 321 -8.87 -23.71 -10.19
C ASP A 321 -10.32 -24.17 -10.37
N ALA A 322 -10.93 -24.64 -9.29
CA ALA A 322 -12.34 -24.97 -9.26
C ALA A 322 -13.28 -23.76 -9.19
N PHE A 323 -12.81 -22.50 -9.06
CA PHE A 323 -13.69 -21.34 -8.86
C PHE A 323 -14.22 -20.72 -10.17
N ASN A 324 -13.37 -20.63 -11.20
CA ASN A 324 -13.68 -20.09 -12.53
C ASN A 324 -14.43 -18.72 -12.55
N PRO A 325 -13.90 -17.65 -11.90
CA PRO A 325 -14.47 -16.31 -11.99
C PRO A 325 -14.19 -15.66 -13.35
N LYS A 326 -14.98 -14.66 -13.76
CA LYS A 326 -14.67 -13.84 -14.96
C LYS A 326 -13.31 -13.15 -14.83
N ALA A 327 -13.08 -12.52 -13.68
CA ALA A 327 -11.82 -11.90 -13.31
C ALA A 327 -11.75 -11.71 -11.79
N LEU A 328 -10.52 -11.66 -11.26
CA LEU A 328 -10.26 -11.26 -9.89
C LEU A 328 -9.68 -9.85 -9.87
N VAL A 329 -10.39 -8.88 -9.29
CA VAL A 329 -9.88 -7.51 -9.11
C VAL A 329 -8.63 -7.55 -8.21
N TYR A 330 -8.70 -8.33 -7.14
CA TYR A 330 -7.56 -8.63 -6.29
C TYR A 330 -7.57 -10.07 -5.79
N LEU A 331 -6.39 -10.60 -5.49
CA LEU A 331 -6.18 -11.85 -4.77
C LEU A 331 -5.26 -11.59 -3.58
N SER A 332 -5.76 -11.80 -2.37
CA SER A 332 -5.02 -11.60 -1.12
C SER A 332 -5.01 -12.88 -0.28
N VAL A 333 -3.83 -13.32 0.15
CA VAL A 333 -3.63 -14.46 1.04
C VAL A 333 -2.89 -13.98 2.29
N HIS A 334 -3.52 -14.12 3.45
CA HIS A 334 -3.02 -13.58 4.70
C HIS A 334 -3.11 -14.59 5.85
N GLY A 335 -1.98 -14.90 6.48
CA GLY A 335 -1.95 -15.84 7.60
C GLY A 335 -2.25 -17.29 7.18
N ALA A 336 -1.77 -17.69 6.00
CA ALA A 336 -1.73 -19.08 5.56
C ALA A 336 -0.35 -19.64 5.89
N ASP A 337 -0.16 -20.04 7.14
CA ASP A 337 1.17 -20.37 7.69
C ASP A 337 1.86 -21.51 6.92
N ALA A 338 1.10 -22.53 6.49
CA ALA A 338 1.60 -23.67 5.73
C ALA A 338 1.65 -23.47 4.21
N LEU A 339 1.37 -22.27 3.69
CA LEU A 339 1.37 -22.01 2.26
C LEU A 339 2.77 -22.22 1.68
N ALA A 340 2.92 -23.21 0.81
CA ALA A 340 4.17 -23.57 0.17
C ALA A 340 4.17 -23.24 -1.34
N SER A 341 3.00 -23.19 -1.99
CA SER A 341 2.88 -22.84 -3.41
C SER A 341 1.72 -21.88 -3.70
N ILE A 342 1.97 -20.87 -4.53
CA ILE A 342 0.92 -19.98 -5.07
C ILE A 342 0.40 -20.42 -6.44
N ASP A 343 0.78 -21.59 -6.94
CA ASP A 343 0.33 -22.04 -8.26
C ASP A 343 -1.19 -22.18 -8.32
N CYS A 344 -1.80 -21.48 -9.27
CA CYS A 344 -3.20 -21.63 -9.66
C CYS A 344 -3.43 -21.09 -11.07
N ALA A 345 -4.47 -21.60 -11.73
CA ALA A 345 -4.91 -21.19 -13.06
C ALA A 345 -5.22 -19.68 -13.11
N ALA A 346 -5.77 -19.11 -12.03
CA ALA A 346 -6.12 -17.69 -12.00
C ALA A 346 -4.91 -16.76 -12.16
N LEU A 347 -3.72 -17.15 -11.65
CA LEU A 347 -2.49 -16.38 -11.81
C LEU A 347 -1.83 -16.65 -13.16
N THR A 348 -1.75 -17.91 -13.59
CA THR A 348 -1.12 -18.27 -14.88
C THR A 348 -1.90 -17.74 -16.08
N GLN A 349 -3.23 -17.67 -15.99
CA GLN A 349 -4.12 -17.12 -17.02
C GLN A 349 -4.36 -15.61 -16.88
N LEU A 350 -3.64 -14.92 -15.99
CA LEU A 350 -3.76 -13.46 -15.78
C LEU A 350 -5.17 -12.99 -15.39
N LEU A 351 -5.98 -13.84 -14.73
CA LEU A 351 -7.32 -13.47 -14.27
C LEU A 351 -7.29 -12.50 -13.09
N VAL A 352 -6.22 -12.52 -12.28
CA VAL A 352 -5.98 -11.50 -11.24
C VAL A 352 -5.53 -10.22 -11.93
N ARG A 353 -6.19 -9.08 -11.72
CA ARG A 353 -5.98 -7.84 -12.48
C ARG A 353 -5.06 -6.84 -11.79
N ASP A 354 -5.46 -6.32 -10.63
CA ASP A 354 -4.87 -5.09 -10.09
C ASP A 354 -3.96 -5.34 -8.88
N VAL A 355 -4.37 -6.23 -7.97
CA VAL A 355 -3.68 -6.42 -6.68
C VAL A 355 -3.41 -7.90 -6.41
N PHE A 356 -2.18 -8.22 -6.05
CA PHE A 356 -1.77 -9.55 -5.57
C PHE A 356 -1.01 -9.43 -4.25
N GLU A 357 -1.53 -10.06 -3.20
CA GLU A 357 -0.92 -10.04 -1.87
C GLU A 357 -0.74 -11.46 -1.30
N VAL A 358 0.46 -11.76 -0.81
CA VAL A 358 0.78 -12.95 -0.01
C VAL A 358 1.57 -12.48 1.20
N ILE A 359 0.95 -12.54 2.38
CA ILE A 359 1.46 -11.86 3.57
C ILE A 359 1.29 -12.71 4.83
N LYS A 360 2.24 -12.54 5.76
CA LYS A 360 2.27 -13.31 7.04
C LYS A 360 2.19 -14.83 6.82
N THR A 361 2.99 -15.36 5.90
CA THR A 361 3.23 -16.80 5.78
C THR A 361 4.44 -17.17 6.64
N GLN A 362 4.46 -18.40 7.19
CA GLN A 362 5.60 -18.89 7.98
C GLN A 362 6.54 -19.74 7.13
N CYS A 363 5.99 -20.51 6.18
CA CYS A 363 6.75 -21.28 5.23
C CYS A 363 7.29 -20.41 4.07
N PRO A 364 8.46 -20.76 3.50
CA PRO A 364 8.89 -20.25 2.21
C PRO A 364 7.83 -20.56 1.14
N VAL A 365 7.35 -19.52 0.48
CA VAL A 365 6.34 -19.64 -0.58
C VAL A 365 7.04 -19.70 -1.93
N GLY A 366 6.84 -20.79 -2.66
CA GLY A 366 7.31 -20.97 -4.03
C GLY A 366 6.20 -20.85 -5.07
N ALA A 367 6.58 -20.99 -6.34
CA ALA A 367 5.69 -21.03 -7.49
C ALA A 367 6.40 -21.69 -8.67
N SER A 368 5.64 -22.23 -9.61
CA SER A 368 6.18 -22.65 -10.90
C SER A 368 6.65 -21.46 -11.74
N GLU A 369 7.59 -21.72 -12.65
CA GLU A 369 8.11 -20.71 -13.58
C GLU A 369 6.98 -20.07 -14.40
N ALA A 370 5.99 -20.84 -14.84
CA ALA A 370 4.84 -20.34 -15.58
C ALA A 370 4.02 -19.32 -14.77
N THR A 371 3.75 -19.60 -13.49
CA THR A 371 3.04 -18.68 -12.59
C THR A 371 3.85 -17.41 -12.37
N LEU A 372 5.15 -17.52 -12.09
CA LEU A 372 6.02 -16.36 -11.86
C LEU A 372 6.17 -15.50 -13.12
N ALA A 373 6.34 -16.12 -14.30
CA ALA A 373 6.42 -15.44 -15.58
C ALA A 373 5.11 -14.69 -15.88
N ALA A 374 3.95 -15.30 -15.60
CA ALA A 374 2.65 -14.64 -15.74
C ALA A 374 2.56 -13.40 -14.83
N ILE A 375 2.95 -13.52 -13.55
CA ILE A 375 2.98 -12.37 -12.63
C ILE A 375 3.93 -11.27 -13.14
N ALA A 376 5.11 -11.64 -13.64
CA ALA A 376 6.11 -10.70 -14.17
C ALA A 376 5.72 -10.05 -15.51
N SER A 377 4.78 -10.63 -16.26
CA SER A 377 4.46 -10.22 -17.64
C SER A 377 3.57 -8.97 -17.77
N LYS A 378 3.07 -8.43 -16.66
CA LYS A 378 2.11 -7.31 -16.68
C LYS A 378 2.37 -6.26 -15.61
N ALA A 379 1.66 -5.14 -15.73
CA ALA A 379 1.65 -4.09 -14.73
C ALA A 379 0.66 -4.38 -13.60
N TRP A 380 0.97 -3.90 -12.40
CA TRP A 380 0.18 -4.08 -11.18
C TRP A 380 -0.07 -2.75 -10.49
N ALA A 381 -1.26 -2.60 -9.88
CA ALA A 381 -1.49 -1.50 -8.94
C ALA A 381 -0.75 -1.79 -7.63
N THR A 382 -0.89 -3.00 -7.10
CA THR A 382 -0.19 -3.40 -5.87
C THR A 382 0.31 -4.84 -5.97
N VAL A 383 1.57 -5.04 -5.61
CA VAL A 383 2.13 -6.38 -5.35
C VAL A 383 2.66 -6.39 -3.94
N ARG A 384 2.24 -7.35 -3.14
CA ARG A 384 2.79 -7.56 -1.81
C ARG A 384 3.18 -9.00 -1.61
N VAL A 385 4.47 -9.26 -1.38
CA VAL A 385 4.99 -10.64 -1.34
C VAL A 385 6.06 -10.81 -0.27
N PRO A 386 6.31 -12.03 0.23
CA PRO A 386 7.49 -12.32 1.03
C PRO A 386 8.77 -12.20 0.21
N ALA A 387 9.89 -11.89 0.86
CA ALA A 387 11.21 -11.75 0.21
C ALA A 387 11.62 -12.96 -0.62
N GLY A 388 11.35 -14.19 -0.15
CA GLY A 388 11.67 -15.42 -0.88
C GLY A 388 10.93 -15.51 -2.22
N LEU A 389 9.63 -15.18 -2.24
CA LEU A 389 8.84 -15.18 -3.48
C LEU A 389 9.29 -14.06 -4.42
N TRP A 390 9.63 -12.88 -3.90
CA TRP A 390 10.24 -11.82 -4.69
C TRP A 390 11.55 -12.26 -5.34
N ALA A 391 12.40 -12.99 -4.62
CA ALA A 391 13.67 -13.48 -5.12
C ALA A 391 13.51 -14.46 -6.30
N SER A 392 12.43 -15.25 -6.32
CA SER A 392 12.07 -16.09 -7.45
C SER A 392 11.45 -15.30 -8.61
N LEU A 393 10.70 -14.24 -8.33
CA LEU A 393 10.04 -13.42 -9.34
C LEU A 393 11.01 -12.49 -10.09
N ALA A 394 11.94 -11.86 -9.37
CA ALA A 394 12.84 -10.84 -9.88
C ALA A 394 13.65 -11.24 -11.14
N PRO A 395 14.23 -12.45 -11.23
CA PRO A 395 14.97 -12.88 -12.41
C PRO A 395 14.14 -13.02 -13.69
N LEU A 396 12.81 -13.18 -13.56
CA LEU A 396 11.90 -13.36 -14.69
C LEU A 396 11.35 -12.04 -15.24
N ILE A 397 11.68 -10.92 -14.60
CA ILE A 397 11.26 -9.59 -15.04
C ILE A 397 12.00 -9.24 -16.34
N ARG A 398 11.27 -9.31 -17.45
CA ARG A 398 11.65 -8.81 -18.78
C ARG A 398 10.66 -7.67 -19.10
N ALA A 399 11.15 -6.44 -19.27
CA ALA A 399 10.33 -5.22 -19.26
C ALA A 399 9.12 -5.27 -20.21
N PRO A 400 8.05 -4.53 -19.89
CA PRO A 400 7.91 -3.63 -18.73
C PRO A 400 7.14 -4.23 -17.55
N PHE A 401 7.85 -4.67 -16.49
CA PHE A 401 7.24 -4.91 -15.19
C PHE A 401 7.11 -3.58 -14.43
N ALA A 402 5.88 -3.11 -14.29
CA ALA A 402 5.55 -1.85 -13.62
C ALA A 402 4.59 -2.10 -12.45
N VAL A 403 4.91 -1.54 -11.29
CA VAL A 403 4.10 -1.68 -10.08
C VAL A 403 3.92 -0.31 -9.43
N ASP A 404 2.69 0.12 -9.19
CA ASP A 404 2.47 1.39 -8.49
C ASP A 404 2.91 1.28 -7.03
N THR A 405 2.52 0.21 -6.31
CA THR A 405 2.96 -0.08 -4.94
C THR A 405 3.51 -1.50 -4.80
N LEU A 406 4.82 -1.61 -4.59
CA LEU A 406 5.47 -2.88 -4.28
C LEU A 406 5.76 -2.95 -2.78
N CYS A 407 5.25 -3.96 -2.10
CA CYS A 407 5.54 -4.22 -0.70
C CYS A 407 6.24 -5.56 -0.52
N ILE A 408 7.42 -5.56 0.10
CA ILE A 408 8.22 -6.77 0.32
C ILE A 408 8.35 -7.00 1.81
N ASP A 409 7.86 -8.15 2.28
CA ASP A 409 7.98 -8.57 3.68
C ASP A 409 9.30 -9.37 3.83
N ILE A 410 10.29 -8.79 4.53
CA ILE A 410 11.67 -9.27 4.68
C ILE A 410 11.90 -9.81 6.10
N GLY A 411 12.08 -11.13 6.23
CA GLY A 411 12.40 -11.81 7.49
C GLY A 411 13.91 -12.00 7.71
N PHE A 412 14.41 -11.74 8.91
CA PHE A 412 15.86 -11.79 9.22
C PHE A 412 16.42 -13.19 9.54
N ASN A 413 15.64 -14.25 9.34
CA ASN A 413 16.03 -15.63 9.68
C ASN A 413 16.87 -16.33 8.59
N SER A 414 16.82 -15.85 7.34
CA SER A 414 17.55 -16.36 6.16
C SER A 414 17.10 -15.67 4.86
N SER A 415 15.89 -15.08 4.85
CA SER A 415 15.28 -14.50 3.66
C SER A 415 15.88 -13.17 3.18
N LEU A 416 16.74 -12.52 3.97
CA LEU A 416 17.45 -11.32 3.53
C LEU A 416 18.36 -11.60 2.35
N ASP A 417 19.14 -12.68 2.44
CA ASP A 417 20.09 -13.01 1.38
C ASP A 417 19.33 -13.34 0.09
N ALA A 418 18.14 -13.94 0.20
CA ALA A 418 17.26 -14.10 -0.96
C ALA A 418 16.89 -12.75 -1.59
N PHE A 419 16.47 -11.76 -0.81
CA PHE A 419 16.17 -10.42 -1.32
C PHE A 419 17.39 -9.73 -1.95
N TRP A 420 18.56 -9.81 -1.31
CA TRP A 420 19.77 -9.14 -1.78
C TRP A 420 20.36 -9.80 -3.04
N ASN A 421 20.38 -11.13 -3.06
CA ASN A 421 20.95 -11.92 -4.13
C ASN A 421 20.02 -12.03 -5.34
N ALA A 422 18.75 -11.62 -5.21
CA ALA A 422 17.78 -11.62 -6.30
C ALA A 422 18.24 -10.71 -7.45
N ALA A 423 18.82 -11.30 -8.49
CA ALA A 423 19.24 -10.56 -9.68
C ALA A 423 18.06 -10.30 -10.61
N CYS A 424 17.64 -9.03 -10.76
CA CYS A 424 16.74 -8.66 -11.85
C CYS A 424 17.53 -8.54 -13.15
N GLN A 425 17.05 -9.14 -14.24
CA GLN A 425 17.61 -8.90 -15.58
C GLN A 425 17.42 -7.45 -15.99
N GLU A 426 16.26 -6.89 -15.65
CA GLU A 426 15.93 -5.48 -15.86
C GLU A 426 15.33 -4.85 -14.60
N ARG A 427 15.52 -3.54 -14.44
CA ARG A 427 15.04 -2.82 -13.25
C ARG A 427 13.51 -2.72 -13.29
N ALA A 428 12.85 -3.16 -12.21
CA ALA A 428 11.41 -3.03 -12.06
C ALA A 428 11.01 -1.55 -11.90
N SER A 429 10.00 -1.10 -12.64
CA SER A 429 9.49 0.27 -12.49
C SER A 429 8.51 0.33 -11.32
N VAL A 430 8.94 0.89 -10.19
CA VAL A 430 8.14 0.94 -8.95
C VAL A 430 7.91 2.39 -8.56
N THR A 431 6.67 2.82 -8.36
CA THR A 431 6.39 4.20 -7.89
C THR A 431 6.56 4.29 -6.37
N SER A 432 6.00 3.34 -5.62
CA SER A 432 6.07 3.26 -4.17
C SER A 432 6.61 1.92 -3.69
N LEU A 433 7.74 1.93 -2.98
CA LEU A 433 8.37 0.74 -2.43
C LEU A 433 8.18 0.70 -0.92
N VAL A 434 7.59 -0.37 -0.40
CA VAL A 434 7.41 -0.61 1.03
C VAL A 434 8.23 -1.82 1.43
N LEU A 435 9.20 -1.67 2.31
CA LEU A 435 9.98 -2.78 2.85
C LEU A 435 9.59 -3.00 4.31
N LYS A 436 9.01 -4.16 4.62
CA LYS A 436 8.69 -4.53 6.01
C LYS A 436 9.78 -5.42 6.55
N LEU A 437 10.52 -4.90 7.51
CA LEU A 437 11.66 -5.55 8.13
C LEU A 437 11.17 -6.23 9.42
N THR A 438 11.08 -7.57 9.42
CA THR A 438 10.65 -8.37 10.57
C THR A 438 11.80 -9.23 11.08
N ASN A 439 12.46 -8.78 12.16
CA ASN A 439 13.57 -9.52 12.74
C ASN A 439 13.14 -10.47 13.87
N ILE A 440 13.22 -11.77 13.64
CA ILE A 440 12.87 -12.76 14.67
C ILE A 440 14.09 -13.09 15.54
N THR A 441 15.32 -12.91 15.05
CA THR A 441 16.54 -13.39 15.71
C THR A 441 17.80 -12.67 15.22
N ARG A 442 18.45 -11.92 16.13
CA ARG A 442 19.84 -11.37 16.08
C ARG A 442 20.05 -10.05 15.33
N GLY A 443 20.93 -9.21 15.89
CA GLY A 443 21.25 -7.87 15.40
C GLY A 443 21.67 -7.86 13.93
N LEU A 444 21.37 -6.75 13.25
CA LEU A 444 21.83 -6.50 11.89
C LEU A 444 23.36 -6.66 11.82
N ASP A 445 23.84 -7.27 10.74
CA ASP A 445 25.24 -7.18 10.36
C ASP A 445 25.61 -5.69 10.25
N PRO A 446 26.60 -5.19 11.02
CA PRO A 446 26.98 -3.78 11.01
C PRO A 446 27.43 -3.28 9.64
N THR A 447 27.80 -4.17 8.72
CA THR A 447 28.10 -3.80 7.32
C THR A 447 26.87 -3.36 6.53
N ARG A 448 25.66 -3.70 6.99
CA ARG A 448 24.40 -3.41 6.29
C ARG A 448 23.86 -2.05 6.71
N THR A 449 24.49 -1.00 6.18
CA THR A 449 24.08 0.40 6.35
C THR A 449 22.79 0.73 5.59
N ILE A 450 22.10 1.82 5.97
CA ILE A 450 20.95 2.34 5.19
C ILE A 450 21.37 2.64 3.74
N TYR A 451 22.61 3.06 3.54
CA TYR A 451 23.19 3.30 2.23
C TYR A 451 23.25 2.02 1.39
N THR A 452 23.77 0.94 1.94
CA THR A 452 23.80 -0.38 1.27
C THR A 452 22.40 -0.78 0.80
N LEU A 453 21.38 -0.59 1.65
CA LEU A 453 19.98 -0.81 1.28
C LEU A 453 19.53 0.11 0.13
N MET A 454 19.84 1.41 0.16
CA MET A 454 19.47 2.34 -0.91
C MET A 454 20.16 2.02 -2.24
N SER A 455 21.43 1.64 -2.22
CA SER A 455 22.18 1.19 -3.39
C SER A 455 21.56 -0.07 -3.99
N LEU A 456 21.16 -1.02 -3.15
CA LEU A 456 20.44 -2.23 -3.59
C LEU A 456 19.08 -1.88 -4.20
N ILE A 457 18.31 -0.96 -3.59
CA ILE A 457 17.05 -0.47 -4.17
C ILE A 457 17.31 0.16 -5.54
N ALA A 458 18.33 1.02 -5.65
CA ALA A 458 18.69 1.65 -6.91
C ALA A 458 19.08 0.59 -7.96
N MET A 459 19.85 -0.44 -7.61
CA MET A 459 20.21 -1.48 -8.58
C MET A 459 19.01 -2.30 -9.09
N ARG A 460 17.92 -2.42 -8.32
CA ARG A 460 16.77 -3.28 -8.67
C ARG A 460 15.56 -2.52 -9.20
N PHE A 461 15.42 -1.25 -8.85
CA PHE A 461 14.21 -0.48 -9.11
C PHE A 461 14.52 0.83 -9.85
N VAL A 462 13.59 1.25 -10.71
CA VAL A 462 13.55 2.58 -11.35
C VAL A 462 12.24 3.27 -11.01
N ASN A 463 12.21 4.59 -11.19
CA ASN A 463 11.03 5.42 -10.98
C ASN A 463 10.47 5.48 -9.56
N VAL A 464 11.25 5.04 -8.56
CA VAL A 464 10.87 5.09 -7.14
C VAL A 464 10.71 6.54 -6.71
N GLU A 465 9.48 6.91 -6.35
CA GLU A 465 9.15 8.22 -5.78
C GLU A 465 9.05 8.16 -4.25
N THR A 466 8.82 6.97 -3.71
CA THR A 466 8.52 6.74 -2.31
C THR A 466 9.19 5.49 -1.79
N ILE A 467 9.83 5.59 -0.64
CA ILE A 467 10.29 4.42 0.12
C ILE A 467 9.66 4.45 1.51
N VAL A 468 9.01 3.37 1.93
CA VAL A 468 8.52 3.18 3.29
C VAL A 468 9.21 1.98 3.90
N LEU A 469 10.07 2.22 4.88
CA LEU A 469 10.72 1.21 5.68
C LEU A 469 9.89 1.01 6.96
N LYS A 470 9.32 -0.17 7.15
CA LYS A 470 8.57 -0.53 8.36
C LYS A 470 9.40 -1.50 9.17
N ASP A 471 9.95 -1.03 10.27
CA ASP A 471 10.75 -1.84 11.19
C ASP A 471 9.91 -2.22 12.40
N SER A 472 9.52 -3.49 12.49
CA SER A 472 8.70 -3.98 13.61
C SER A 472 9.52 -4.26 14.86
N ASN A 473 10.84 -4.44 14.77
CA ASN A 473 11.65 -5.02 15.84
C ASN A 473 12.85 -4.15 16.25
N ASN A 474 12.81 -2.85 15.97
CA ASN A 474 13.82 -1.88 16.41
C ASN A 474 15.24 -2.25 15.93
N LEU A 475 15.34 -2.71 14.69
CA LEU A 475 16.57 -3.14 14.05
C LEU A 475 17.68 -2.09 14.07
N LEU A 476 17.33 -0.84 13.82
CA LEU A 476 18.23 0.29 14.01
C LEU A 476 18.15 0.67 15.50
N GLN A 477 19.06 0.10 16.30
CA GLN A 477 19.05 0.22 17.76
C GLN A 477 19.16 1.67 18.22
N SER A 478 19.99 2.49 17.58
CA SER A 478 20.10 3.92 17.84
C SER A 478 19.10 4.74 17.03
N LYS A 479 18.57 5.81 17.65
CA LYS A 479 17.94 6.90 16.89
C LYS A 479 19.03 7.40 15.92
N PRO A 480 18.79 7.43 14.61
CA PRO A 480 19.76 8.06 13.71
C PRO A 480 19.95 9.50 14.17
N GLU A 481 21.20 9.91 14.35
CA GLU A 481 21.57 11.28 14.70
C GLU A 481 21.14 12.26 13.61
N TRP A 482 21.07 11.78 12.37
CA TRP A 482 20.73 12.52 11.16
C TRP A 482 19.23 12.49 10.85
N GLU A 483 18.65 13.67 10.62
CA GLU A 483 17.24 13.86 10.21
C GLU A 483 17.02 13.76 8.69
N TYR A 484 18.10 13.88 7.94
CA TYR A 484 18.07 13.98 6.49
C TYR A 484 19.05 13.00 5.83
N ILE A 485 18.74 12.58 4.61
CA ILE A 485 19.62 11.71 3.81
C ILE A 485 19.76 12.24 2.38
N PHE A 486 20.98 12.21 1.86
CA PHE A 486 21.29 12.60 0.50
C PHE A 486 21.52 11.38 -0.40
N ILE A 487 20.52 11.02 -1.22
CA ILE A 487 20.58 9.86 -2.16
C ILE A 487 20.04 10.18 -3.55
N GLU A 488 20.00 11.46 -3.94
CA GLU A 488 19.45 11.90 -5.23
C GLU A 488 20.18 11.26 -6.44
N HIS A 489 21.48 10.97 -6.31
CA HIS A 489 22.27 10.32 -7.36
C HIS A 489 21.87 8.84 -7.59
N LEU A 490 21.46 8.13 -6.53
CA LEU A 490 20.99 6.75 -6.64
C LEU A 490 19.53 6.69 -7.14
N LEU A 491 18.69 7.56 -6.59
CA LEU A 491 17.25 7.55 -6.78
C LEU A 491 16.73 8.96 -7.13
N PRO A 492 16.95 9.44 -8.36
CA PRO A 492 16.70 10.84 -8.75
C PRO A 492 15.22 11.25 -8.76
N ARG A 493 14.30 10.29 -8.67
CA ARG A 493 12.86 10.53 -8.60
C ARG A 493 12.29 10.43 -7.19
N LEU A 494 13.10 10.04 -6.21
CA LEU A 494 12.68 9.85 -4.83
C LEU A 494 12.31 11.19 -4.21
N LYS A 495 11.09 11.25 -3.67
CA LYS A 495 10.53 12.45 -3.04
C LYS A 495 10.49 12.32 -1.52
N TYR A 496 10.30 11.09 -1.02
CA TYR A 496 10.20 10.85 0.41
C TYR A 496 10.64 9.44 0.79
N ILE A 497 11.29 9.37 1.95
CA ILE A 497 11.53 8.14 2.71
C ILE A 497 10.69 8.24 3.97
N GLN A 498 10.11 7.14 4.42
CA GLN A 498 9.40 7.07 5.68
C GLN A 498 9.93 5.88 6.46
N TYR A 499 10.51 6.12 7.62
CA TYR A 499 11.06 5.08 8.49
C TYR A 499 10.15 4.83 9.69
N THR A 500 9.13 4.01 9.50
CA THR A 500 8.18 3.71 10.58
C THR A 500 8.78 2.69 11.56
N ARG A 501 9.44 3.19 12.61
CA ARG A 501 9.71 2.46 13.87
C ARG A 501 8.47 2.56 14.78
N ALA A 502 8.43 1.79 15.88
CA ALA A 502 7.45 1.96 16.96
C ALA A 502 7.30 3.43 17.43
N CYS A 503 8.30 4.29 17.19
CA CYS A 503 8.32 5.72 17.54
C CYS A 503 7.98 6.69 16.39
N GLY A 504 7.70 6.21 15.16
CA GLY A 504 7.22 7.05 14.05
C GLY A 504 8.24 8.02 13.42
N TYR A 505 9.52 7.67 13.36
CA TYR A 505 10.55 8.54 12.77
C TYR A 505 10.34 8.79 11.26
N MET A 506 10.72 9.95 10.76
CA MET A 506 10.59 10.28 9.34
C MET A 506 11.90 10.86 8.83
N LEU A 507 12.73 9.99 8.26
CA LEU A 507 13.93 10.38 7.54
C LEU A 507 13.52 11.00 6.21
N ARG A 508 13.97 12.20 5.91
CA ARG A 508 13.55 12.89 4.70
C ARG A 508 14.70 13.04 3.72
N THR A 509 14.38 13.09 2.43
CA THR A 509 15.38 13.28 1.38
C THR A 509 15.83 14.74 1.33
N TYR A 510 17.12 14.95 1.53
CA TYR A 510 17.79 16.20 1.19
C TYR A 510 17.99 16.25 -0.33
N SER A 511 17.61 17.35 -0.98
CA SER A 511 17.82 17.54 -2.41
C SER A 511 18.66 18.76 -2.66
N THR A 512 19.58 18.62 -3.62
CA THR A 512 20.41 19.71 -4.14
C THR A 512 19.61 20.80 -4.85
N LYS A 513 18.38 20.46 -5.25
CA LYS A 513 17.45 21.30 -6.00
C LYS A 513 16.40 21.96 -5.10
N SER A 514 16.53 21.80 -3.78
CA SER A 514 15.73 22.54 -2.81
C SER A 514 16.03 24.04 -2.89
N THR A 515 15.12 24.86 -2.37
CA THR A 515 15.33 26.31 -2.30
C THR A 515 16.19 26.62 -1.07
N LEU A 516 17.18 27.51 -1.21
CA LEU A 516 17.83 28.13 -0.05
C LEU A 516 17.07 29.40 0.30
N TRP A 517 16.51 29.50 1.49
CA TRP A 517 15.89 30.74 1.96
C TRP A 517 16.92 31.59 2.67
N ILE A 518 17.10 32.82 2.21
CA ILE A 518 18.08 33.76 2.79
C ILE A 518 17.34 35.01 3.24
N ALA A 519 17.55 35.41 4.48
CA ALA A 519 17.08 36.69 5.00
C ALA A 519 17.86 37.85 4.35
N PRO A 520 17.24 39.03 4.13
CA PRO A 520 17.88 40.07 3.33
C PRO A 520 19.29 40.51 3.76
N TYR A 521 19.47 40.71 5.06
CA TYR A 521 20.76 41.08 5.64
C TYR A 521 21.85 39.99 5.50
N ALA A 522 21.49 38.72 5.26
CA ALA A 522 22.41 37.60 5.29
C ALA A 522 23.00 37.24 3.91
N TYR A 523 22.45 37.83 2.85
CA TYR A 523 22.84 37.46 1.49
C TYR A 523 24.27 37.85 1.14
N LEU A 524 24.81 38.97 1.63
CA LEU A 524 26.21 39.31 1.38
C LEU A 524 27.16 38.29 2.04
N HIS A 525 26.81 37.78 3.23
CA HIS A 525 27.56 36.72 3.89
C HIS A 525 27.53 35.41 3.09
N TRP A 526 26.36 35.06 2.54
CA TRP A 526 26.24 33.93 1.63
C TRP A 526 27.01 34.13 0.32
N ALA A 527 26.82 35.26 -0.35
CA ALA A 527 27.40 35.59 -1.66
C ALA A 527 28.93 35.67 -1.59
N SER A 528 29.50 36.16 -0.49
CA SER A 528 30.95 36.18 -0.26
C SER A 528 31.53 34.82 0.14
N GLY A 529 30.69 33.81 0.39
CA GLY A 529 31.12 32.49 0.83
C GLY A 529 31.50 32.40 2.31
N GLN A 530 31.26 33.44 3.12
CA GLN A 530 31.57 33.45 4.56
C GLN A 530 30.83 32.35 5.32
N LEU A 531 29.66 31.92 4.82
CA LEU A 531 28.86 30.86 5.43
C LEU A 531 29.25 29.45 4.98
N ASN A 532 30.18 29.28 4.03
CA ASN A 532 30.44 27.97 3.41
C ASN A 532 30.90 26.91 4.43
N GLN A 533 31.77 27.29 5.38
CA GLN A 533 32.27 26.38 6.41
C GLN A 533 31.16 25.93 7.36
N GLU A 534 30.32 26.86 7.80
CA GLU A 534 29.16 26.57 8.65
C GLU A 534 28.15 25.68 7.94
N MET A 535 27.84 26.00 6.68
CA MET A 535 26.93 25.20 5.86
C MET A 535 27.44 23.77 5.68
N MET A 536 28.74 23.57 5.48
CA MET A 536 29.35 22.24 5.47
C MET A 536 29.20 21.53 6.81
N ALA A 537 29.49 22.21 7.91
CA ALA A 537 29.40 21.64 9.26
C ALA A 537 27.97 21.19 9.58
N VAL A 538 26.98 22.08 9.40
CA VAL A 538 25.56 21.76 9.63
C VAL A 538 25.08 20.64 8.71
N CYS A 539 25.44 20.69 7.42
CA CYS A 539 25.06 19.61 6.51
C CYS A 539 25.71 18.28 6.89
N SER A 540 26.97 18.27 7.34
CA SER A 540 27.65 17.03 7.77
C SER A 540 27.04 16.43 9.04
N HIS A 541 26.47 17.27 9.92
CA HIS A 541 25.82 16.84 11.15
C HIS A 541 24.38 16.38 10.92
N CYS A 542 23.62 17.10 10.08
CA CYS A 542 22.19 16.85 9.90
C CYS A 542 21.86 15.93 8.71
N VAL A 543 22.75 15.84 7.71
CA VAL A 543 22.52 15.11 6.46
C VAL A 543 23.48 13.92 6.39
N HIS A 544 22.92 12.72 6.31
CA HIS A 544 23.69 11.53 6.00
C HIS A 544 23.98 11.45 4.50
N TYR A 545 25.27 11.40 4.14
CA TYR A 545 25.75 11.19 2.77
C TYR A 545 26.06 9.72 2.55
N ALA A 546 25.62 9.21 1.40
CA ALA A 546 26.13 7.99 0.78
C ALA A 546 27.67 7.97 0.76
N GLU A 547 28.31 6.84 1.09
CA GLU A 547 29.78 6.71 1.18
C GLU A 547 30.51 7.25 -0.07
N ASP A 548 31.68 7.83 0.18
CA ASP A 548 32.60 8.48 -0.77
C ASP A 548 32.10 9.72 -1.51
N ALA A 549 30.84 10.13 -1.32
CA ALA A 549 30.39 11.42 -1.81
C ALA A 549 30.97 12.55 -0.93
N THR A 550 31.86 13.37 -1.50
CA THR A 550 32.21 14.65 -0.89
C THR A 550 30.91 15.41 -0.58
N PRO A 551 30.71 15.91 0.66
CA PRO A 551 29.49 16.61 1.05
C PRO A 551 29.13 17.67 0.02
N PHE A 552 28.12 17.37 -0.80
CA PHE A 552 27.76 18.25 -1.90
C PHE A 552 26.86 19.35 -1.37
N VAL A 553 27.46 20.46 -0.95
CA VAL A 553 26.71 21.64 -0.53
C VAL A 553 26.21 22.36 -1.77
N SER A 554 24.96 22.10 -2.12
CA SER A 554 24.31 22.65 -3.33
C SER A 554 24.00 24.13 -3.24
N PHE A 555 24.23 24.68 -2.06
CA PHE A 555 23.84 26.01 -1.65
C PHE A 555 25.03 26.96 -1.63
N PHE A 556 26.20 26.58 -2.14
CA PHE A 556 27.29 27.53 -2.28
C PHE A 556 26.97 28.61 -3.31
N PRO A 557 27.46 29.84 -3.10
CA PRO A 557 27.28 30.90 -4.08
C PRO A 557 27.94 30.50 -5.42
N PRO A 558 27.36 30.91 -6.56
CA PRO A 558 28.05 30.77 -7.85
C PRO A 558 29.36 31.55 -7.84
N LYS A 559 30.27 31.29 -8.78
CA LYS A 559 31.60 31.93 -8.83
C LYS A 559 31.54 33.47 -8.79
N ASN A 560 30.51 34.05 -9.40
CA ASN A 560 30.29 35.50 -9.48
C ASN A 560 28.82 35.81 -9.09
N PRO A 561 28.47 35.78 -7.80
CA PRO A 561 27.10 36.06 -7.38
C PRO A 561 26.79 37.55 -7.61
N ASN A 562 25.59 37.86 -8.09
CA ASN A 562 25.15 39.24 -8.22
C ASN A 562 25.06 39.87 -6.81
N PRO A 563 25.81 40.94 -6.49
CA PRO A 563 25.75 41.55 -5.16
C PRO A 563 24.39 42.17 -4.84
N ASN A 564 23.61 42.55 -5.87
CA ASN A 564 22.32 43.21 -5.75
C ASN A 564 21.28 42.46 -6.60
N PRO A 565 20.90 41.23 -6.23
CA PRO A 565 20.00 40.44 -7.04
C PRO A 565 18.60 41.06 -7.02
N THR A 566 17.84 40.94 -8.10
CA THR A 566 16.43 41.36 -8.12
C THR A 566 15.53 40.13 -8.14
N CYS A 567 14.35 40.22 -7.53
CA CYS A 567 13.38 39.15 -7.61
C CYS A 567 12.94 38.92 -9.07
N SER A 568 13.16 37.71 -9.60
CA SER A 568 12.80 37.36 -10.98
C SER A 568 11.31 37.53 -11.32
N GLY A 569 10.43 37.62 -10.32
CA GLY A 569 8.98 37.75 -10.52
C GLY A 569 8.43 39.18 -10.41
N CYS A 570 8.92 39.97 -9.46
CA CYS A 570 8.42 41.32 -9.20
C CYS A 570 9.47 42.42 -9.39
N ASN A 571 10.68 42.07 -9.81
CA ASN A 571 11.83 42.97 -9.99
C ASN A 571 12.21 43.78 -8.74
N LEU A 572 11.67 43.43 -7.57
CA LEU A 572 12.04 44.09 -6.31
C LEU A 572 13.53 43.92 -6.08
N LEU A 573 14.24 45.04 -5.98
CA LEU A 573 15.65 45.08 -5.68
C LEU A 573 15.87 44.56 -4.27
N PHE A 574 16.88 43.71 -4.14
CA PHE A 574 17.37 43.27 -2.86
C PHE A 574 18.38 44.28 -2.35
N ASP A 575 17.87 45.30 -1.66
CA ASP A 575 18.73 46.29 -1.03
C ASP A 575 19.07 45.83 0.40
N VAL A 576 20.34 45.45 0.57
CA VAL A 576 20.91 45.00 1.85
C VAL A 576 21.09 46.15 2.83
N ASN A 577 21.14 47.38 2.31
CA ASN A 577 21.42 48.60 3.06
C ASN A 577 20.16 49.37 3.43
N THR A 578 19.02 49.08 2.80
CA THR A 578 17.75 49.57 3.32
C THR A 578 17.47 48.91 4.66
N ASN A 579 17.72 49.67 5.73
CA ASN A 579 17.00 49.53 6.99
C ASN A 579 15.52 49.54 6.62
N LEU A 580 14.98 48.34 6.40
CA LEU A 580 13.57 48.10 6.18
C LEU A 580 12.88 48.50 7.48
N ASP A 581 12.53 49.78 7.55
CA ASP A 581 11.78 50.40 8.61
C ASP A 581 10.55 49.54 8.96
N ALA A 582 10.16 49.61 10.24
CA ALA A 582 9.22 48.72 10.94
C ALA A 582 7.83 48.48 10.30
N ALA A 583 7.54 49.05 9.13
CA ALA A 583 6.26 49.00 8.43
C ALA A 583 6.13 47.89 7.37
N LEU A 584 7.23 47.30 6.86
CA LEU A 584 7.13 46.18 5.92
C LEU A 584 6.98 44.84 6.69
N PRO A 585 6.07 43.94 6.27
CA PRO A 585 5.77 42.71 6.99
C PRO A 585 7.04 41.88 7.21
N ARG A 586 7.29 41.60 8.49
CA ARG A 586 8.59 41.35 9.14
C ARG A 586 9.50 40.21 8.64
N THR A 587 9.21 39.48 7.56
CA THR A 587 10.16 38.44 7.09
C THR A 587 10.02 38.16 5.59
N SER A 588 10.53 39.05 4.75
CA SER A 588 10.68 38.75 3.31
C SER A 588 11.94 37.93 3.08
N TYR A 589 11.85 36.60 3.18
CA TYR A 589 12.93 35.72 2.73
C TYR A 589 13.02 35.71 1.20
N MET A 590 14.24 35.62 0.68
CA MET A 590 14.50 35.35 -0.73
C MET A 590 14.86 33.88 -0.90
N GLY A 591 14.28 33.24 -1.93
CA GLY A 591 14.65 31.89 -2.30
C GLY A 591 15.71 31.89 -3.40
N ILE A 592 16.87 31.29 -3.16
CA ILE A 592 17.81 30.90 -4.21
C ILE A 592 17.28 29.62 -4.85
N LEU A 593 16.95 29.68 -6.14
CA LEU A 593 16.17 28.66 -6.83
C LEU A 593 17.00 27.59 -7.53
N CYS A 594 18.26 27.88 -7.84
CA CYS A 594 19.11 26.99 -8.62
C CYS A 594 20.60 27.31 -8.40
N LYS A 595 21.47 26.44 -8.93
CA LYS A 595 22.94 26.56 -8.85
C LYS A 595 23.53 27.86 -9.44
N GLU A 596 22.80 28.53 -10.34
CA GLU A 596 23.23 29.80 -10.93
C GLU A 596 22.95 31.00 -10.01
N GLY A 597 22.39 30.78 -8.82
CA GLY A 597 22.10 31.85 -7.86
C GLY A 597 20.85 32.68 -8.20
N HIS A 598 20.02 32.25 -9.15
CA HIS A 598 18.78 32.96 -9.49
C HIS A 598 17.85 33.07 -8.27
N VAL A 599 17.40 34.29 -7.98
CA VAL A 599 16.61 34.60 -6.78
C VAL A 599 15.15 34.89 -7.10
N MET A 600 14.28 34.56 -6.16
CA MET A 600 12.89 35.02 -6.19
C MET A 600 12.36 35.25 -4.78
N CYS A 601 11.62 36.33 -4.58
CA CYS A 601 10.97 36.58 -3.30
C CYS A 601 9.92 35.51 -3.02
N GLN A 602 9.73 35.22 -1.74
CA GLN A 602 8.80 34.21 -1.27
C GLN A 602 7.39 34.33 -1.87
N LEU A 603 6.84 35.54 -1.97
CA LEU A 603 5.50 35.78 -2.53
C LEU A 603 5.43 35.37 -4.00
N CYS A 604 6.45 35.73 -4.79
CA CYS A 604 6.55 35.35 -6.19
C CYS A 604 6.75 33.84 -6.36
N LEU A 605 7.59 33.20 -5.53
CA LEU A 605 7.74 31.75 -5.57
C LEU A 605 6.45 31.01 -5.24
N LYS A 606 5.69 31.47 -4.23
CA LYS A 606 4.37 30.90 -3.91
C LYS A 606 3.39 31.04 -5.06
N LYS A 607 3.37 32.19 -5.76
CA LYS A 607 2.55 32.42 -6.96
C LYS A 607 2.97 31.49 -8.11
N LEU A 608 4.28 31.34 -8.35
CA LEU A 608 4.82 30.45 -9.37
C LEU A 608 4.44 28.99 -9.10
N THR A 609 4.66 28.51 -7.87
CA THR A 609 4.30 27.14 -7.46
C THR A 609 2.83 26.85 -7.65
N ARG A 610 1.93 27.77 -7.28
CA ARG A 610 0.48 27.62 -7.52
C ARG A 610 0.15 27.56 -9.01
N THR A 611 0.75 28.44 -9.81
CA THR A 611 0.51 28.53 -11.25
C THR A 611 0.94 27.25 -11.95
N GLN A 612 2.17 26.77 -11.68
CA GLN A 612 2.70 25.55 -12.31
C GLN A 612 2.00 24.29 -11.82
N LYS A 613 1.62 24.22 -10.52
CA LYS A 613 0.78 23.14 -10.00
C LYS A 613 -0.58 23.09 -10.69
N ASN A 614 -1.24 24.23 -10.91
CA ASN A 614 -2.53 24.30 -11.60
C ASN A 614 -2.41 23.88 -13.07
N ALA A 615 -1.28 24.21 -13.71
CA ALA A 615 -0.99 23.79 -15.09
C ALA A 615 -0.49 22.34 -15.21
N GLY A 616 -0.22 21.65 -14.10
CA GLY A 616 0.33 20.29 -14.12
C GLY A 616 1.76 20.19 -14.65
N VAL A 617 2.51 21.30 -14.64
CA VAL A 617 3.92 21.36 -15.09
C VAL A 617 4.88 21.34 -13.90
N PRO A 618 6.10 20.80 -14.04
CA PRO A 618 7.12 20.82 -13.00
C PRO A 618 7.46 22.25 -12.54
N LEU A 619 7.84 22.39 -11.27
CA LEU A 619 8.33 23.66 -10.77
C LEU A 619 9.73 23.94 -11.34
N CYS A 620 9.88 25.04 -12.07
CA CYS A 620 11.13 25.39 -12.76
C CYS A 620 11.52 26.84 -12.49
N CYS A 621 12.83 27.09 -12.41
CA CYS A 621 13.40 28.44 -12.36
C CYS A 621 12.96 29.23 -13.60
N PRO A 622 12.35 30.41 -13.46
CA PRO A 622 11.85 31.18 -14.60
C PRO A 622 12.98 31.73 -15.49
N GLN A 623 14.21 31.82 -14.98
CA GLN A 623 15.35 32.38 -15.72
C GLN A 623 16.12 31.33 -16.53
N CYS A 624 16.44 30.17 -15.95
CA CYS A 624 17.22 29.13 -16.64
C CYS A 624 16.47 27.81 -16.89
N GLY A 625 15.22 27.69 -16.47
CA GLY A 625 14.43 26.46 -16.63
C GLY A 625 14.82 25.30 -15.71
N ALA A 626 15.84 25.47 -14.85
CA ALA A 626 16.29 24.43 -13.92
C ALA A 626 15.13 23.98 -13.02
N ALA A 627 14.97 22.66 -12.83
CA ALA A 627 13.93 22.11 -11.97
C ALA A 627 14.18 22.50 -10.51
N ILE A 628 13.13 22.99 -9.85
CA ILE A 628 13.10 23.30 -8.42
C ILE A 628 12.32 22.18 -7.74
N VAL A 629 12.94 21.52 -6.77
CA VAL A 629 12.31 20.43 -6.02
C VAL A 629 11.83 20.97 -4.68
N ASN A 630 10.54 20.82 -4.38
CA ASN A 630 10.02 21.10 -3.05
C ASN A 630 9.99 19.81 -2.22
N THR A 631 11.02 19.60 -1.39
CA THR A 631 11.10 18.47 -0.44
C THR A 631 10.47 18.76 0.92
N ASP A 632 9.82 19.92 1.08
CA ASP A 632 9.44 20.53 2.36
C ASP A 632 10.62 20.80 3.31
N ILE A 633 11.87 20.61 2.84
CA ILE A 633 13.10 20.86 3.57
C ILE A 633 13.92 21.83 2.77
N ASN A 634 14.34 22.89 3.44
CA ASN A 634 15.11 23.93 2.82
C ASN A 634 16.23 24.35 3.77
N GLY A 635 17.37 24.73 3.19
CA GLY A 635 18.35 25.51 3.91
C GLY A 635 17.74 26.88 4.22
N VAL A 636 17.98 27.39 5.41
CA VAL A 636 17.55 28.72 5.83
C VAL A 636 18.76 29.44 6.41
N VAL A 637 19.03 30.64 5.91
CA VAL A 637 20.02 31.55 6.46
C VAL A 637 19.30 32.72 7.09
N GLY A 638 19.50 32.92 8.39
CA GLY A 638 18.85 33.95 9.19
C GLY A 638 19.68 34.33 10.41
N ARG A 639 19.15 35.21 11.26
CA ARG A 639 19.75 35.55 12.56
C ARG A 639 19.23 34.62 13.65
N ASP A 640 20.11 34.21 14.54
CA ASP A 640 19.73 33.58 15.80
C ASP A 640 19.23 34.62 16.81
N ASN A 641 18.99 34.17 18.04
CA ASN A 641 18.53 35.03 19.14
C ASN A 641 19.60 36.06 19.57
N GLU A 642 20.86 35.85 19.23
CA GLU A 642 21.99 36.75 19.51
C GLU A 642 22.23 37.74 18.35
N GLY A 643 21.51 37.57 17.24
CA GLY A 643 21.65 38.40 16.05
C GLY A 643 22.77 37.96 15.12
N LEU A 644 23.38 36.79 15.33
CA LEU A 644 24.41 36.23 14.45
C LEU A 644 23.76 35.52 13.26
N VAL A 645 24.32 35.77 12.07
CA VAL A 645 23.89 35.10 10.84
C VAL A 645 24.35 33.66 10.88
N HIS A 646 23.42 32.72 10.77
CA HIS A 646 23.69 31.29 10.79
C HIS A 646 22.87 30.57 9.71
N PHE A 647 23.32 29.37 9.35
CA PHE A 647 22.65 28.44 8.46
C PHE A 647 22.00 27.30 9.25
N ASN A 648 20.77 26.96 8.88
CA ASN A 648 20.05 25.83 9.46
C ASN A 648 19.29 25.06 8.38
N ILE A 649 19.06 23.77 8.60
CA ILE A 649 18.18 22.94 7.75
C ILE A 649 16.86 22.78 8.49
N THR A 650 15.81 23.41 7.97
CA THR A 650 14.50 23.41 8.63
C THR A 650 13.40 22.89 7.72
N ARG A 651 12.34 22.37 8.36
CA ARG A 651 11.10 22.07 7.66
C ARG A 651 10.39 23.37 7.31
N PHE A 652 10.18 23.56 6.02
CA PHE A 652 9.64 24.80 5.51
C PHE A 652 8.43 24.51 4.64
N ASN A 653 7.25 24.65 5.22
CA ASN A 653 6.00 24.42 4.50
C ASN A 653 5.56 25.70 3.78
N MET A 654 5.76 25.77 2.48
CA MET A 654 5.36 26.91 1.63
C MET A 654 3.86 27.27 1.70
N VAL A 655 3.01 26.40 2.24
CA VAL A 655 1.55 26.60 2.31
C VAL A 655 1.13 27.33 3.61
N ARG A 656 1.81 27.15 4.74
CA ARG A 656 1.35 27.60 6.09
C ARG A 656 2.16 28.78 6.67
N TRP A 657 2.16 29.92 6.00
CA TRP A 657 3.03 31.08 6.29
C TRP A 657 2.44 32.18 7.20
N HIS A 658 1.48 31.85 8.07
CA HIS A 658 0.81 32.89 8.88
C HIS A 658 1.51 33.19 10.22
N THR A 659 2.63 32.55 10.54
CA THR A 659 3.38 32.76 11.80
C THR A 659 4.79 33.28 11.50
N PRO A 660 5.28 34.32 12.22
CA PRO A 660 6.67 34.76 12.14
C PRO A 660 7.63 33.58 12.40
N MET A 661 8.70 33.50 11.63
CA MET A 661 9.76 32.51 11.86
C MET A 661 10.52 32.89 13.13
N THR A 662 10.23 32.23 14.24
CA THR A 662 11.21 32.06 15.31
C THR A 662 12.03 30.84 14.94
N ILE A 663 13.34 30.99 14.75
CA ILE A 663 14.24 29.84 14.68
C ILE A 663 14.26 29.25 16.09
N VAL A 664 13.37 28.29 16.32
CA VAL A 664 13.37 27.53 17.57
C VAL A 664 14.55 26.58 17.47
N HIS A 665 15.63 26.90 18.19
CA HIS A 665 16.73 25.95 18.37
C HIS A 665 16.13 24.62 18.86
N GLY A 666 16.63 23.52 18.30
CA GLY A 666 16.41 22.21 18.88
C GLY A 666 16.72 22.26 20.37
N TRP A 667 15.92 21.54 21.15
CA TRP A 667 16.11 21.38 22.58
C TRP A 667 17.59 21.10 22.91
N PRO A 668 18.14 21.62 24.02
CA PRO A 668 19.43 21.15 24.48
C PRO A 668 19.32 19.64 24.69
N ILE A 669 20.18 18.89 24.02
CA ILE A 669 20.48 17.51 24.38
C ILE A 669 21.30 17.66 25.66
N GLU A 670 20.62 17.67 26.81
CA GLU A 670 21.27 17.37 28.09
C GLU A 670 21.49 15.85 28.12
N ASP A 671 22.74 15.46 28.37
CA ASP A 671 23.21 14.07 28.49
C ASP A 671 22.43 13.24 29.53
#